data_AF-A0A6J3DEU0-F1
#
_entry.id   AF-A0A6J3DEU0-F1
#
_cell.length_a   1.000
_cell.length_b   1.000
_cell.length_c   1.000
_cell.angle_alpha   90.00
_cell.angle_beta   90.00
_cell.angle_gamma   90.00
#
_symmetry.space_group_name_H-M   'P 1'
#
loop_
_entity.id
_entity.type
_entity.pdbx_description
1 polymer ?
#
loop_
_entity_poly.entity_id
_entity_poly.type
_entity_poly.pdbx_seq_one_letter_code
_entity_poly.pdbx_strand_id
1 'polypeptide(L)'
;MVYEGKRLVSCHCFFLLTAKFYWILTLMQRTHGQEYAHSIRLDGDIILGGLFPVHAKGDRGVPCGELKKEKGIHRLEAMLYAIDQINKDPDLLANITLGVRILDTCSRDTYALEQSLTFVQALIEKDGSDVKCANGDPPIFTKPDKISGVIGAAASSVSIMVANILRLFKIPQISYASTAPELSDNTRYDFFSRVVPPDSYQAQAMVDIVTALGWNYVSTLASEGNYGESGVEAFTQISREIGGVCIAQSLKIPREPRPGEFEKIIKRLLETPNARAVIMFANEDDIRRILEAAKKANQSGHFLWIGSDSWGSKISPVQHQEEIAEGAVTILPKRTSIDGFDRYFRSRTLANNRRNVWFAEFWEENFGCKLGSHGKRNSNIKKCTGLERIARDSAYEQEGKVQFVIDAVYSMAYALHNMHKDLCPGYIGLCPRMSTIDGKELLTYIRAVNFNGSAGTPVIFNENGDAPGRYDIFQYQITNKSTEYKIIGHWTNQLHLNVEDMQWANREHTHPASVCSLPCKAGERKKTVKGVPCCWHCERCEGYHYQVDEFNCELCPINKRPNANRTDCQLIPIIKLEWHSPWAIVPVFIAILGIIATTFVIVTFVRYNDTPIVRASGRELSYVLLTGIFLCYSITFLMIASPDTVICSFRRIFLGLGMCFSYAALLTKTNRIHRIFEQGKKSVTAPKFISPASQLVITFSLISLQLIGVFIWFAIDPPHTIVDYGEQRTLEPENARGVLKCDISDLSLICSLGYSILLMVTCTVYAIKTRGVPETFNEAKPIGFTMYTTCIIWLAFIPIFFGTAQSAEKMYIQTTTLTVSMSLSASVSLGMLYMPKVYIIIFHPEQNVQKRKRSFKAVVTAATMQSKLTQKGNDRPNGEVKTELCESLETNTSSTKTTYVSYSNQAN
;
A
#
# COMPACT_ATOMS: atom_id res chain seq x y z
N MET A 1 -62.51 -7.36 -68.86
CA MET A 1 -62.80 -6.19 -69.73
C MET A 1 -61.47 -5.48 -69.96
N VAL A 2 -60.73 -5.80 -71.04
CA VAL A 2 -60.81 -5.13 -72.36
C VAL A 2 -60.47 -3.64 -72.17
N TYR A 3 -59.18 -3.29 -72.27
CA TYR A 3 -58.54 -2.67 -73.45
C TYR A 3 -58.98 -1.22 -73.69
N GLU A 4 -58.06 -0.26 -73.48
CA GLU A 4 -57.56 0.63 -74.54
C GLU A 4 -56.41 1.52 -74.00
N GLY A 5 -55.33 1.64 -74.79
CA GLY A 5 -54.16 2.45 -74.41
C GLY A 5 -52.93 2.26 -75.30
N LYS A 6 -53.09 2.33 -76.63
CA LYS A 6 -51.96 2.49 -77.56
C LYS A 6 -51.67 3.99 -77.76
N ARG A 7 -50.57 4.49 -77.17
CA ARG A 7 -49.69 5.57 -77.69
C ARG A 7 -48.76 6.07 -76.57
N LEU A 8 -47.60 5.43 -76.37
CA LEU A 8 -46.41 6.07 -75.76
C LEU A 8 -45.14 5.17 -75.80
N VAL A 9 -44.70 4.69 -76.97
CA VAL A 9 -43.51 3.78 -77.03
C VAL A 9 -42.31 4.36 -77.81
N SER A 10 -42.40 5.55 -78.40
CA SER A 10 -41.27 6.07 -79.21
C SER A 10 -40.27 6.97 -78.47
N CYS A 11 -40.55 7.40 -77.23
CA CYS A 11 -39.68 8.38 -76.54
C CYS A 11 -38.69 7.78 -75.52
N HIS A 12 -38.93 6.54 -75.05
CA HIS A 12 -38.06 5.90 -74.04
C HIS A 12 -36.84 5.18 -74.62
N CYS A 13 -36.87 4.75 -75.89
CA CYS A 13 -35.70 4.11 -76.51
C CYS A 13 -34.57 5.10 -76.81
N PHE A 14 -34.88 6.35 -77.16
CA PHE A 14 -33.86 7.33 -77.52
C PHE A 14 -33.07 7.84 -76.31
N PHE A 15 -33.72 7.97 -75.15
CA PHE A 15 -33.06 8.37 -73.90
C PHE A 15 -32.20 7.24 -73.29
N LEU A 16 -32.58 5.97 -73.48
CA LEU A 16 -31.80 4.83 -72.98
C LEU A 16 -30.56 4.54 -73.84
N LEU A 17 -30.62 4.82 -75.15
CA LEU A 17 -29.48 4.68 -76.06
C LEU A 17 -28.45 5.81 -75.86
N THR A 18 -28.89 7.05 -75.64
CA THR A 18 -27.97 8.17 -75.36
C THR A 18 -27.35 8.06 -73.96
N ALA A 19 -28.12 7.61 -72.95
CA ALA A 19 -27.59 7.34 -71.62
C ALA A 19 -26.58 6.18 -71.60
N LYS A 20 -26.82 5.11 -72.37
CA LYS A 20 -25.85 4.01 -72.53
C LYS A 20 -24.62 4.43 -73.31
N PHE A 21 -24.74 5.27 -74.34
CA PHE A 21 -23.59 5.77 -75.09
C PHE A 21 -22.74 6.74 -74.25
N TYR A 22 -23.37 7.59 -73.43
CA TYR A 22 -22.69 8.45 -72.46
C TYR A 22 -22.03 7.64 -71.32
N TRP A 23 -22.67 6.56 -70.86
CA TRP A 23 -22.07 5.62 -69.89
C TRP A 23 -20.91 4.82 -70.49
N ILE A 24 -20.98 4.42 -71.76
CA ILE A 24 -19.89 3.71 -72.45
C ILE A 24 -18.73 4.66 -72.77
N LEU A 25 -19.00 5.91 -73.17
CA LEU A 25 -17.96 6.94 -73.33
C LEU A 25 -17.33 7.34 -71.99
N THR A 26 -18.10 7.42 -70.90
CA THR A 26 -17.54 7.68 -69.55
C THR A 26 -16.84 6.45 -68.96
N LEU A 27 -17.18 5.22 -69.36
CA LEU A 27 -16.38 4.03 -69.05
C LEU A 27 -15.09 3.97 -69.88
N MET A 28 -15.13 4.34 -71.16
CA MET A 28 -13.94 4.38 -72.04
C MET A 28 -13.00 5.54 -71.72
N GLN A 29 -13.47 6.57 -71.01
CA GLN A 29 -12.65 7.72 -70.61
C GLN A 29 -12.07 7.61 -69.18
N ARG A 30 -12.28 6.46 -68.50
CA ARG A 30 -11.72 6.18 -67.17
C ARG A 30 -10.68 5.05 -67.13
N THR A 31 -10.13 4.67 -68.27
CA THR A 31 -9.00 3.75 -68.40
C THR A 31 -7.84 4.39 -69.16
N HIS A 32 -7.46 5.60 -68.78
CA HIS A 32 -6.05 6.00 -68.93
C HIS A 32 -5.34 5.70 -67.61
N GLY A 33 -5.20 4.40 -67.32
CA GLY A 33 -4.16 3.91 -66.43
C GLY A 33 -2.85 4.12 -67.17
N GLN A 34 -2.03 5.03 -66.67
CA GLN A 34 -0.68 5.25 -67.18
C GLN A 34 0.09 3.95 -66.92
N GLU A 35 0.39 3.16 -67.97
CA GLU A 35 1.23 1.96 -67.89
C GLU A 35 2.66 2.39 -67.52
N TYR A 36 2.93 2.47 -66.21
CA TYR A 36 4.28 2.54 -65.71
C TYR A 36 4.89 1.14 -65.81
N ALA A 37 6.07 1.02 -66.41
CA ALA A 37 6.83 -0.23 -66.40
C ALA A 37 6.99 -0.71 -64.95
N HIS A 38 6.36 -1.84 -64.60
CA HIS A 38 6.15 -2.27 -63.21
C HIS A 38 7.39 -2.90 -62.53
N SER A 39 8.56 -2.89 -63.18
CA SER A 39 9.76 -3.55 -62.65
C SER A 39 11.05 -2.99 -63.26
N ILE A 40 12.14 -3.00 -62.50
CA ILE A 40 13.50 -2.78 -63.01
C ILE A 40 14.13 -4.15 -63.31
N ARG A 41 14.77 -4.28 -64.47
CA ARG A 41 15.51 -5.46 -64.88
C ARG A 41 16.92 -5.09 -65.31
N LEU A 42 17.92 -5.77 -64.73
CA LEU A 42 19.31 -5.77 -65.18
C LEU A 42 19.71 -7.22 -65.45
N ASP A 43 20.20 -7.49 -66.64
CA ASP A 43 20.65 -8.82 -67.01
C ASP A 43 22.00 -9.16 -66.35
N GLY A 44 22.24 -10.45 -66.14
CA GLY A 44 23.45 -11.02 -65.56
C GLY A 44 23.39 -12.55 -65.57
N ASP A 45 24.50 -13.21 -65.26
CA ASP A 45 24.59 -14.68 -65.23
C ASP A 45 23.71 -15.28 -64.12
N ILE A 46 23.59 -14.58 -62.99
CA ILE A 46 22.72 -14.93 -61.87
C ILE A 46 21.82 -13.75 -61.56
N ILE A 47 20.50 -13.96 -61.55
CA ILE A 47 19.51 -12.90 -61.28
C ILE A 47 19.00 -12.99 -59.83
N LEU A 48 19.07 -11.86 -59.12
CA LEU A 48 18.50 -11.68 -57.78
C LEU A 48 17.18 -10.89 -57.84
N GLY A 49 16.19 -11.31 -57.07
CA GLY A 49 14.95 -10.57 -56.89
C GLY A 49 15.13 -9.46 -55.85
N GLY A 50 14.49 -8.31 -56.05
CA GLY A 50 14.46 -7.20 -55.09
C GLY A 50 13.03 -6.75 -54.80
N LEU A 51 12.69 -6.60 -53.52
CA LEU A 51 11.38 -6.12 -53.08
C LEU A 51 11.54 -4.87 -52.22
N PHE A 52 11.20 -3.70 -52.79
CA PHE A 52 11.31 -2.41 -52.11
C PHE A 52 9.95 -1.71 -52.01
N PRO A 53 9.69 -0.94 -50.93
CA PRO A 53 8.50 -0.12 -50.81
C PRO A 53 8.72 1.22 -51.52
N VAL A 54 8.72 1.22 -52.86
CA VAL A 54 8.92 2.44 -53.65
C VAL A 54 7.77 3.41 -53.39
N HIS A 55 6.54 2.91 -53.28
CA HIS A 55 5.37 3.70 -52.93
C HIS A 55 4.79 3.37 -51.55
N ALA A 56 4.05 4.33 -50.99
CA ALA A 56 3.17 4.15 -49.85
C ALA A 56 1.94 3.31 -50.23
N LYS A 57 1.16 2.89 -49.22
CA LYS A 57 -0.13 2.23 -49.44
C LYS A 57 -1.09 3.26 -50.03
N GLY A 58 -1.79 2.91 -51.11
CA GLY A 58 -2.79 3.79 -51.73
C GLY A 58 -4.09 3.86 -50.94
N ASP A 59 -4.79 5.00 -51.04
CA ASP A 59 -6.12 5.18 -50.47
C ASP A 59 -7.20 4.50 -51.32
N ARG A 60 -8.19 3.89 -50.66
CA ARG A 60 -9.49 3.49 -51.23
C ARG A 60 -9.41 2.81 -52.61
N GLY A 61 -8.83 1.61 -52.66
CA GLY A 61 -8.86 0.75 -53.86
C GLY A 61 -7.73 1.00 -54.87
N VAL A 62 -6.93 2.06 -54.71
CA VAL A 62 -5.68 2.24 -55.47
C VAL A 62 -4.57 1.40 -54.84
N PRO A 63 -3.78 0.61 -55.60
CA PRO A 63 -2.77 -0.28 -55.04
C PRO A 63 -1.61 0.46 -54.37
N CYS A 64 -1.17 1.58 -54.95
CA CYS A 64 0.02 2.34 -54.56
C CYS A 64 -0.33 3.81 -54.34
N GLY A 65 0.31 4.44 -53.36
CA GLY A 65 0.15 5.85 -53.00
C GLY A 65 1.36 6.68 -53.45
N GLU A 66 1.70 7.70 -52.66
CA GLU A 66 2.84 8.59 -52.93
C GLU A 66 4.19 7.86 -52.86
N LEU A 67 5.19 8.37 -53.59
CA LEU A 67 6.52 7.79 -53.64
C LEU A 67 7.29 8.05 -52.33
N LYS A 68 8.04 7.04 -51.90
CA LYS A 68 8.86 7.07 -50.69
C LYS A 68 10.31 7.36 -51.06
N LYS A 69 10.69 8.64 -50.99
CA LYS A 69 12.06 9.12 -51.28
C LYS A 69 13.14 8.33 -50.55
N GLU A 70 13.12 8.37 -49.21
CA GLU A 70 14.16 7.74 -48.39
C GLU A 70 13.94 6.22 -48.27
N LYS A 71 12.76 5.80 -47.80
CA LYS A 71 12.48 4.39 -47.46
C LYS A 71 12.32 3.48 -48.69
N GLY A 72 12.07 4.06 -49.86
CA GLY A 72 11.92 3.37 -51.13
C GLY A 72 13.15 3.54 -52.01
N ILE A 73 13.36 4.74 -52.55
CA ILE A 73 14.37 5.01 -53.58
C ILE A 73 15.80 4.85 -53.05
N HIS A 74 16.14 5.35 -51.85
CA HIS A 74 17.50 5.16 -51.32
C HIS A 74 17.83 3.67 -51.16
N ARG A 75 16.89 2.87 -50.66
CA ARG A 75 17.08 1.42 -50.45
C ARG A 75 17.20 0.66 -51.78
N LEU A 76 16.35 0.99 -52.75
CA LEU A 76 16.42 0.42 -54.09
C LEU A 76 17.76 0.73 -54.75
N GLU A 77 18.17 2.01 -54.73
CA GLU A 77 19.45 2.44 -55.28
C GLU A 77 20.64 1.84 -54.53
N ALA A 78 20.50 1.52 -53.25
CA ALA A 78 21.53 0.83 -52.48
C ALA A 78 21.78 -0.60 -52.99
N MET A 79 20.72 -1.33 -53.40
CA MET A 79 20.88 -2.62 -54.07
C MET A 79 21.60 -2.47 -55.41
N LEU A 80 21.20 -1.49 -56.23
CA LEU A 80 21.85 -1.23 -57.51
C LEU A 80 23.32 -0.84 -57.34
N TYR A 81 23.63 -0.02 -56.33
CA TYR A 81 25.00 0.34 -55.96
C TYR A 81 25.81 -0.89 -55.54
N ALA A 82 25.27 -1.76 -54.67
CA ALA A 82 25.96 -2.96 -54.21
C ALA A 82 26.28 -3.90 -55.37
N ILE A 83 25.32 -4.12 -56.28
CA ILE A 83 25.52 -4.94 -57.49
C ILE A 83 26.61 -4.33 -58.39
N ASP A 84 26.62 -3.01 -58.58
CA ASP A 84 27.67 -2.34 -59.35
C ASP A 84 29.06 -2.48 -58.70
N GLN A 85 29.14 -2.54 -57.36
CA GLN A 85 30.42 -2.76 -56.68
C GLN A 85 30.88 -4.21 -56.82
N ILE A 86 29.98 -5.17 -56.59
CA ILE A 86 30.29 -6.60 -56.69
C ILE A 86 30.73 -6.97 -58.11
N ASN A 87 30.02 -6.50 -59.14
CA ASN A 87 30.38 -6.78 -60.53
C ASN A 87 31.70 -6.12 -60.98
N LYS A 88 32.26 -5.20 -60.19
CA LYS A 88 33.58 -4.59 -60.42
C LYS A 88 34.69 -5.21 -59.58
N ASP A 89 34.34 -6.00 -58.57
CA ASP A 89 35.26 -6.62 -57.65
C ASP A 89 35.93 -7.84 -58.32
N PRO A 90 37.26 -7.86 -58.50
CA PRO A 90 37.94 -9.01 -59.09
C PRO A 90 38.04 -10.21 -58.14
N ASP A 91 37.90 -10.02 -56.83
CA ASP A 91 38.08 -11.06 -55.81
C ASP A 91 36.75 -11.79 -55.50
N LEU A 92 35.62 -11.11 -55.67
CA LEU A 92 34.28 -11.64 -55.40
C LEU A 92 33.54 -11.93 -56.72
N LEU A 93 33.19 -13.20 -56.94
CA LEU A 93 32.48 -13.67 -58.16
C LEU A 93 33.19 -13.29 -59.48
N ALA A 94 34.51 -13.50 -59.55
CA ALA A 94 35.30 -13.22 -60.75
C ALA A 94 34.71 -13.84 -62.03
N ASN A 95 34.49 -13.01 -63.06
CA ASN A 95 33.87 -13.40 -64.34
C ASN A 95 32.44 -13.97 -64.23
N ILE A 96 31.71 -13.66 -63.16
CA ILE A 96 30.28 -13.96 -63.00
C ILE A 96 29.57 -12.65 -62.69
N THR A 97 28.60 -12.28 -63.51
CA THR A 97 27.82 -11.05 -63.35
C THR A 97 26.53 -11.31 -62.58
N LEU A 98 26.26 -10.49 -61.57
CA LEU A 98 24.97 -10.46 -60.88
C LEU A 98 24.03 -9.47 -61.58
N GLY A 99 22.88 -9.97 -62.00
CA GLY A 99 21.74 -9.18 -62.48
C GLY A 99 20.67 -9.07 -61.40
N VAL A 100 19.66 -8.22 -61.64
CA VAL A 100 18.56 -8.01 -60.69
C VAL A 100 17.22 -7.84 -61.37
N ARG A 101 16.16 -8.25 -60.67
CA ARG A 101 14.78 -7.93 -60.98
C ARG A 101 14.10 -7.31 -59.76
N ILE A 102 13.85 -6.01 -59.80
CA ILE A 102 13.31 -5.25 -58.68
C ILE A 102 11.83 -4.94 -58.92
N LEU A 103 10.99 -5.23 -57.93
CA LEU A 103 9.56 -4.97 -57.92
C LEU A 103 9.20 -4.03 -56.78
N ASP A 104 8.14 -3.25 -57.00
CA ASP A 104 7.55 -2.44 -55.95
C ASP A 104 6.56 -3.26 -55.12
N THR A 105 6.63 -3.07 -53.80
CA THR A 105 5.70 -3.69 -52.83
C THR A 105 4.52 -2.78 -52.50
N CYS A 106 4.58 -1.49 -52.82
CA CYS A 106 3.60 -0.46 -52.46
C CYS A 106 3.21 -0.46 -50.97
N SER A 107 4.13 -0.95 -50.12
CA SER A 107 3.89 -1.14 -48.69
C SER A 107 2.62 -1.94 -48.36
N ARG A 108 2.15 -2.80 -49.28
CA ARG A 108 0.90 -3.57 -49.16
C ARG A 108 1.18 -5.05 -49.40
N ASP A 109 0.84 -5.86 -48.40
CA ASP A 109 1.07 -7.31 -48.37
C ASP A 109 0.41 -8.06 -49.53
N THR A 110 -0.86 -7.78 -49.84
CA THR A 110 -1.58 -8.41 -50.96
C THR A 110 -1.00 -8.07 -52.33
N TYR A 111 -0.57 -6.82 -52.53
CA TYR A 111 0.05 -6.38 -53.79
C TYR A 111 1.44 -6.98 -53.96
N ALA A 112 2.26 -6.94 -52.92
CA ALA A 112 3.60 -7.52 -52.93
C ALA A 112 3.56 -9.04 -53.18
N LEU A 113 2.55 -9.74 -52.64
CA LEU A 113 2.31 -11.16 -52.91
C LEU A 113 2.05 -11.41 -54.39
N GLU A 114 1.14 -10.63 -55.00
CA GLU A 114 0.82 -10.69 -56.43
C GLU A 114 2.06 -10.44 -57.29
N GLN A 115 2.85 -9.41 -56.96
CA GLN A 115 4.11 -9.11 -57.67
C GLN A 115 5.13 -10.24 -57.51
N SER A 116 5.22 -10.85 -56.32
CA SER A 116 6.19 -11.92 -56.04
C SER A 116 5.90 -13.21 -56.83
N LEU A 117 4.67 -13.42 -57.30
CA LEU A 117 4.36 -14.52 -58.22
C LEU A 117 5.19 -14.43 -59.51
N THR A 118 5.62 -13.23 -59.92
CA THR A 118 6.45 -13.05 -61.12
C THR A 118 7.88 -13.57 -60.95
N PHE A 119 8.37 -13.75 -59.72
CA PHE A 119 9.68 -14.38 -59.46
C PHE A 119 9.67 -15.89 -59.69
N VAL A 120 8.52 -16.54 -59.51
CA VAL A 120 8.38 -17.99 -59.64
C VAL A 120 7.86 -18.41 -61.02
N GLN A 121 7.46 -17.47 -61.87
CA GLN A 121 7.00 -17.74 -63.25
C GLN A 121 7.99 -18.57 -64.08
N ALA A 122 9.29 -18.43 -63.86
CA ALA A 122 10.32 -19.22 -64.55
C ALA A 122 10.33 -20.70 -64.12
N LEU A 123 9.82 -21.01 -62.93
CA LEU A 123 9.78 -22.36 -62.35
C LEU A 123 8.45 -23.07 -62.62
N ILE A 124 7.44 -22.34 -63.11
CA ILE A 124 6.15 -22.89 -63.50
C ILE A 124 6.24 -23.17 -65.00
N GLU A 125 6.43 -24.44 -65.37
CA GLU A 125 6.47 -24.87 -66.76
C GLU A 125 5.18 -24.45 -67.46
N LYS A 126 5.31 -23.69 -68.56
CA LYS A 126 4.23 -23.46 -69.51
C LYS A 126 4.38 -24.47 -70.64
N ASP A 127 3.41 -25.36 -70.76
CA ASP A 127 3.33 -26.29 -71.88
C ASP A 127 3.08 -25.48 -73.15
N GLY A 128 4.13 -25.28 -73.96
CA GLY A 128 4.13 -24.42 -75.13
C GLY A 128 3.60 -25.09 -76.41
N SER A 129 3.20 -26.36 -76.31
CA SER A 129 2.77 -27.21 -77.43
C SER A 129 1.48 -26.74 -78.12
N ASP A 130 0.63 -25.98 -77.42
CA ASP A 130 -0.69 -25.54 -77.92
C ASP A 130 -0.70 -24.13 -78.56
N VAL A 131 0.41 -23.39 -78.51
CA VAL A 131 0.46 -22.02 -79.05
C VAL A 131 1.10 -22.03 -80.44
N LYS A 132 0.32 -21.70 -81.46
CA LYS A 132 0.81 -21.48 -82.84
C LYS A 132 0.60 -20.02 -83.22
N CYS A 133 1.64 -19.37 -83.75
CA CYS A 133 1.46 -18.03 -84.30
C CYS A 133 0.55 -18.08 -85.54
N ALA A 134 -0.23 -17.03 -85.78
CA ALA A 134 -1.14 -16.95 -86.93
C ALA A 134 -0.43 -17.12 -88.29
N ASN A 135 0.89 -16.90 -88.31
CA ASN A 135 1.75 -17.01 -89.49
C ASN A 135 2.39 -18.40 -89.67
N GLY A 136 2.15 -19.35 -88.76
CA GLY A 136 2.77 -20.68 -88.78
C GLY A 136 4.18 -20.75 -88.20
N ASP A 137 4.77 -19.61 -87.84
CA ASP A 137 6.06 -19.53 -87.15
C ASP A 137 5.98 -20.11 -85.72
N PRO A 138 7.08 -20.69 -85.19
CA PRO A 138 7.13 -21.10 -83.80
C PRO A 138 7.01 -19.87 -82.88
N PRO A 139 6.19 -19.95 -81.81
CA PRO A 139 6.06 -18.86 -80.85
C PRO A 139 7.41 -18.57 -80.18
N ILE A 140 7.83 -17.31 -80.20
CA ILE A 140 8.98 -16.85 -79.42
C ILE A 140 8.52 -16.65 -77.98
N PHE A 141 8.73 -17.64 -77.13
CA PHE A 141 8.57 -17.49 -75.69
C PHE A 141 9.81 -16.82 -75.11
N THR A 142 9.65 -15.61 -74.58
CA THR A 142 10.68 -15.03 -73.71
C THR A 142 10.78 -15.90 -72.45
N LYS A 143 11.92 -16.57 -72.26
CA LYS A 143 12.15 -17.35 -71.04
C LYS A 143 12.07 -16.40 -69.84
N PRO A 144 11.22 -16.65 -68.84
CA PRO A 144 11.17 -15.80 -67.66
C PRO A 144 12.51 -15.92 -66.90
N ASP A 145 12.94 -14.81 -66.29
CA ASP A 145 14.20 -14.79 -65.53
C ASP A 145 14.10 -15.72 -64.33
N LYS A 146 15.05 -16.65 -64.19
CA LYS A 146 15.13 -17.53 -63.03
C LYS A 146 15.77 -16.78 -61.85
N ILE A 147 14.97 -16.55 -60.82
CA ILE A 147 15.43 -15.87 -59.60
C ILE A 147 16.11 -16.86 -58.67
N SER A 148 17.36 -16.58 -58.28
CA SER A 148 18.15 -17.46 -57.41
C SER A 148 17.96 -17.18 -55.92
N GLY A 149 17.61 -15.94 -55.58
CA GLY A 149 17.33 -15.50 -54.22
C GLY A 149 16.68 -14.12 -54.23
N VAL A 150 16.01 -13.75 -53.13
CA VAL A 150 15.27 -12.49 -53.02
C VAL A 150 15.82 -11.63 -51.87
N ILE A 151 16.09 -10.36 -52.15
CA ILE A 151 16.44 -9.34 -51.15
C ILE A 151 15.19 -8.52 -50.82
N GLY A 152 14.83 -8.48 -49.54
CA GLY A 152 13.60 -7.85 -49.04
C GLY A 152 12.62 -8.88 -48.47
N ALA A 153 11.37 -8.55 -48.20
CA ALA A 153 10.81 -7.21 -48.26
C ALA A 153 11.17 -6.38 -47.02
N ALA A 154 10.73 -5.12 -46.99
CA ALA A 154 10.96 -4.23 -45.85
C ALA A 154 10.04 -4.50 -44.66
N ALA A 155 8.72 -4.48 -44.88
CA ALA A 155 7.72 -4.62 -43.83
C ALA A 155 7.53 -6.10 -43.44
N SER A 156 7.45 -6.39 -42.14
CA SER A 156 7.33 -7.76 -41.63
C SER A 156 6.10 -8.49 -42.17
N SER A 157 4.94 -7.82 -42.25
CA SER A 157 3.71 -8.41 -42.83
C SER A 157 3.88 -8.81 -44.30
N VAL A 158 4.61 -7.99 -45.08
CA VAL A 158 4.92 -8.28 -46.48
C VAL A 158 5.88 -9.46 -46.57
N SER A 159 6.96 -9.46 -45.80
CA SER A 159 7.93 -10.55 -45.79
C SER A 159 7.30 -11.89 -45.41
N ILE A 160 6.37 -11.90 -44.44
CA ILE A 160 5.61 -13.11 -44.06
C ILE A 160 4.82 -13.66 -45.26
N MET A 161 4.10 -12.80 -45.98
CA MET A 161 3.32 -13.22 -47.15
C MET A 161 4.21 -13.74 -48.28
N VAL A 162 5.31 -13.05 -48.57
CA VAL A 162 6.26 -13.43 -49.62
C VAL A 162 6.99 -14.72 -49.28
N ALA A 163 7.47 -14.88 -48.04
CA ALA A 163 8.19 -16.07 -47.60
C ALA A 163 7.35 -17.35 -47.75
N ASN A 164 6.04 -17.26 -47.49
CA ASN A 164 5.11 -18.38 -47.66
C ASN A 164 5.02 -18.89 -49.12
N ILE A 165 5.24 -18.02 -50.12
CA ILE A 165 5.32 -18.45 -51.53
C ILE A 165 6.73 -18.93 -51.85
N LEU A 166 7.75 -18.14 -51.52
CA LEU A 166 9.13 -18.44 -51.91
C LEU A 166 9.62 -19.79 -51.38
N ARG A 167 9.21 -20.18 -50.16
CA ARG A 167 9.54 -21.49 -49.58
C ARG A 167 9.04 -22.67 -50.43
N LEU A 168 7.87 -22.54 -51.09
CA LEU A 168 7.30 -23.62 -51.92
C LEU A 168 8.19 -23.91 -53.14
N PHE A 169 8.87 -22.89 -53.63
CA PHE A 169 9.81 -22.96 -54.75
C PHE A 169 11.27 -23.03 -54.31
N LYS A 170 11.51 -23.19 -52.99
CA LYS A 170 12.84 -23.24 -52.36
C LYS A 170 13.72 -22.03 -52.68
N ILE A 171 13.15 -20.83 -52.79
CA ILE A 171 13.91 -19.60 -53.06
C ILE A 171 14.28 -18.95 -51.72
N PRO A 172 15.58 -18.83 -51.37
CA PRO A 172 15.99 -18.17 -50.14
C PRO A 172 15.72 -16.66 -50.20
N GLN A 173 15.29 -16.10 -49.08
CA GLN A 173 14.97 -14.69 -48.91
C GLN A 173 15.82 -14.08 -47.79
N ILE A 174 16.53 -12.97 -48.08
CA ILE A 174 17.26 -12.19 -47.08
C ILE A 174 16.59 -10.82 -46.92
N SER A 175 15.93 -10.59 -45.78
CA SER A 175 15.35 -9.28 -45.47
C SER A 175 16.36 -8.34 -44.83
N TYR A 176 16.26 -7.05 -45.20
CA TYR A 176 17.07 -5.96 -44.66
C TYR A 176 16.33 -5.11 -43.61
N ALA A 177 15.05 -5.39 -43.33
CA ALA A 177 14.27 -4.54 -42.42
C ALA A 177 13.10 -5.21 -41.68
N SER A 178 12.77 -6.48 -41.96
CA SER A 178 11.66 -7.18 -41.29
C SER A 178 12.12 -7.80 -39.97
N THR A 179 11.63 -7.27 -38.86
CA THR A 179 12.11 -7.58 -37.51
C THR A 179 11.13 -8.41 -36.68
N ALA A 180 9.95 -8.78 -37.20
CA ALA A 180 8.96 -9.54 -36.44
C ALA A 180 9.55 -10.86 -35.88
N PRO A 181 9.30 -11.22 -34.60
CA PRO A 181 9.86 -12.42 -33.98
C PRO A 181 9.40 -13.73 -34.63
N GLU A 182 8.18 -13.77 -35.16
CA GLU A 182 7.58 -14.95 -35.81
C GLU A 182 8.39 -15.46 -37.01
N LEU A 183 9.12 -14.56 -37.70
CA LEU A 183 9.95 -14.92 -38.87
C LEU A 183 11.17 -15.76 -38.51
N SER A 184 11.50 -15.86 -37.22
CA SER A 184 12.61 -16.69 -36.70
C SER A 184 12.21 -18.16 -36.53
N ASP A 185 10.92 -18.50 -36.69
CA ASP A 185 10.43 -19.87 -36.61
C ASP A 185 10.81 -20.66 -37.88
N ASN A 186 11.93 -21.37 -37.80
CA ASN A 186 12.45 -22.25 -38.85
C ASN A 186 11.47 -23.36 -39.27
N THR A 187 10.46 -23.73 -38.48
CA THR A 187 9.48 -24.74 -38.90
C THR A 187 8.50 -24.20 -39.95
N ARG A 188 8.31 -22.88 -39.95
CA ARG A 188 7.40 -22.17 -40.87
C ARG A 188 8.14 -21.41 -41.96
N TYR A 189 9.25 -20.78 -41.63
CA TYR A 189 10.00 -19.87 -42.49
C TYR A 189 11.45 -20.34 -42.69
N ASP A 190 11.62 -21.62 -43.03
CA ASP A 190 12.90 -22.29 -43.25
C ASP A 190 13.81 -21.61 -44.30
N PHE A 191 13.24 -20.97 -45.34
CA PHE A 191 13.99 -20.23 -46.37
C PHE A 191 14.18 -18.73 -46.09
N PHE A 192 13.82 -18.26 -44.90
CA PHE A 192 13.98 -16.86 -44.51
C PHE A 192 15.28 -16.64 -43.73
N SER A 193 15.91 -15.49 -43.96
CA SER A 193 17.03 -14.97 -43.18
C SER A 193 17.00 -13.44 -43.19
N ARG A 194 17.69 -12.79 -42.25
CA ARG A 194 17.73 -11.32 -42.17
C ARG A 194 18.99 -10.79 -41.53
N VAL A 195 19.48 -9.68 -42.07
CA VAL A 195 20.68 -8.98 -41.58
C VAL A 195 20.38 -7.97 -40.48
N VAL A 196 19.12 -7.92 -40.02
CA VAL A 196 18.66 -7.10 -38.90
C VAL A 196 18.22 -8.00 -37.75
N PRO A 197 18.42 -7.60 -36.50
CA PRO A 197 18.01 -8.41 -35.35
C PRO A 197 16.47 -8.46 -35.18
N PRO A 198 15.91 -9.56 -34.64
CA PRO A 198 14.50 -9.64 -34.26
C PRO A 198 14.08 -8.62 -33.20
N ASP A 199 12.79 -8.30 -33.18
CA ASP A 199 12.15 -7.48 -32.15
C ASP A 199 12.20 -8.14 -30.76
N SER A 200 12.47 -9.45 -30.65
CA SER A 200 12.66 -10.11 -29.36
C SER A 200 13.89 -9.59 -28.60
N TYR A 201 15.00 -9.33 -29.30
CA TYR A 201 16.18 -8.69 -28.69
C TYR A 201 15.90 -7.23 -28.34
N GLN A 202 15.09 -6.55 -29.15
CA GLN A 202 14.67 -5.18 -28.86
C GLN A 202 13.72 -5.13 -27.65
N ALA A 203 12.79 -6.07 -27.53
CA ALA A 203 11.94 -6.21 -26.35
C ALA A 203 12.77 -6.49 -25.09
N GLN A 204 13.78 -7.37 -25.19
CA GLN A 204 14.73 -7.60 -24.10
C GLN A 204 15.46 -6.31 -23.69
N ALA A 205 16.02 -5.58 -24.65
CA ALA A 205 16.68 -4.31 -24.38
C ALA A 205 15.76 -3.29 -23.72
N MET A 206 14.49 -3.22 -24.13
CA MET A 206 13.49 -2.34 -23.50
C MET A 206 13.16 -2.78 -22.07
N VAL A 207 13.06 -4.08 -21.78
CA VAL A 207 12.87 -4.58 -20.41
C VAL A 207 14.08 -4.21 -19.54
N ASP A 208 15.29 -4.45 -20.04
CA ASP A 208 16.51 -4.11 -19.31
C ASP A 208 16.58 -2.61 -18.98
N ILE A 209 16.16 -1.73 -19.91
CA ILE A 209 16.09 -0.27 -19.70
C ILE A 209 15.08 0.06 -18.59
N VAL A 210 13.87 -0.51 -18.67
CA VAL A 210 12.80 -0.29 -17.67
C VAL A 210 13.26 -0.72 -16.28
N THR A 211 13.89 -1.89 -16.18
CA THR A 211 14.43 -2.42 -14.93
C THR A 211 15.58 -1.57 -14.38
N ALA A 212 16.50 -1.12 -15.24
CA ALA A 212 17.61 -0.24 -14.84
C ALA A 212 17.13 1.13 -14.32
N LEU A 213 16.00 1.62 -14.81
CA LEU A 213 15.34 2.85 -14.35
C LEU A 213 14.45 2.64 -13.11
N GLY A 214 14.42 1.44 -12.53
CA GLY A 214 13.62 1.14 -11.34
C GLY A 214 12.11 1.20 -11.57
N TRP A 215 11.65 1.14 -12.81
CA TRP A 215 10.23 1.18 -13.16
C TRP A 215 9.62 -0.22 -13.04
N ASN A 216 8.52 -0.34 -12.29
CA ASN A 216 7.84 -1.61 -12.05
C ASN A 216 6.38 -1.64 -12.53
N TYR A 217 5.87 -0.52 -13.06
CA TYR A 217 4.50 -0.41 -13.54
C TYR A 217 4.45 0.42 -14.82
N VAL A 218 4.17 -0.23 -15.94
CA VAL A 218 4.28 0.37 -17.29
C VAL A 218 3.01 0.11 -18.10
N SER A 219 2.73 0.97 -19.08
CA SER A 219 1.70 0.73 -20.10
C SER A 219 2.36 0.33 -21.41
N THR A 220 1.68 -0.46 -22.25
CA THR A 220 2.17 -0.82 -23.58
C THR A 220 1.23 -0.33 -24.68
N LEU A 221 1.80 0.04 -25.82
CA LEU A 221 1.07 0.54 -26.98
C LEU A 221 1.64 -0.10 -28.26
N ALA A 222 0.78 -0.80 -29.00
CA ALA A 222 1.15 -1.51 -30.24
C ALA A 222 0.34 -1.01 -31.44
N SER A 223 0.99 -0.82 -32.60
CA SER A 223 0.26 -0.75 -33.88
C SER A 223 -0.24 -2.14 -34.27
N GLU A 224 -1.48 -2.23 -34.76
CA GLU A 224 -2.11 -3.50 -35.16
C GLU A 224 -1.35 -4.17 -36.33
N GLY A 225 -1.00 -5.44 -36.14
CA GLY A 225 -0.19 -6.24 -37.06
C GLY A 225 1.06 -6.85 -36.41
N ASN A 226 1.72 -7.73 -37.17
CA ASN A 226 2.77 -8.64 -36.67
C ASN A 226 4.07 -7.94 -36.20
N TYR A 227 4.22 -6.64 -36.42
CA TYR A 227 5.34 -5.89 -35.84
C TYR A 227 4.98 -5.41 -34.42
N GLY A 228 3.91 -4.61 -34.30
CA GLY A 228 3.53 -4.00 -33.04
C GLY A 228 3.08 -5.00 -31.99
N GLU A 229 2.22 -5.95 -32.38
CA GLU A 229 1.64 -6.92 -31.46
C GLU A 229 2.67 -7.92 -30.95
N SER A 230 3.44 -8.52 -31.86
CA SER A 230 4.47 -9.51 -31.52
C SER A 230 5.62 -8.89 -30.71
N GLY A 231 5.93 -7.60 -30.92
CA GLY A 231 6.89 -6.86 -30.09
C GLY A 231 6.40 -6.63 -28.66
N VAL A 232 5.14 -6.20 -28.47
CA VAL A 232 4.54 -6.05 -27.13
C VAL A 232 4.36 -7.40 -26.44
N GLU A 233 4.02 -8.45 -27.18
CA GLU A 233 3.91 -9.81 -26.64
C GLU A 233 5.27 -10.31 -26.14
N ALA A 234 6.35 -10.14 -26.92
CA ALA A 234 7.70 -10.46 -26.49
C ALA A 234 8.10 -9.67 -25.23
N PHE A 235 7.83 -8.36 -25.18
CA PHE A 235 8.10 -7.54 -24.00
C PHE A 235 7.32 -8.05 -22.77
N THR A 236 6.06 -8.42 -22.96
CA THR A 236 5.19 -8.93 -21.89
C THR A 236 5.68 -10.28 -21.36
N GLN A 237 6.09 -11.17 -22.24
CA GLN A 237 6.60 -12.49 -21.89
C GLN A 237 7.89 -12.37 -21.08
N ILE A 238 8.87 -11.60 -21.58
CA ILE A 238 10.15 -11.36 -20.91
C ILE A 238 9.94 -10.69 -19.53
N SER A 239 9.04 -9.70 -19.44
CA SER A 239 8.72 -9.05 -18.17
C SER A 239 8.14 -10.01 -17.12
N ARG A 240 7.36 -11.01 -17.55
CA ARG A 240 6.81 -12.05 -16.66
C ARG A 240 7.86 -13.07 -16.23
N GLU A 241 8.78 -13.42 -17.13
CA GLU A 241 9.85 -14.40 -16.86
C GLU A 241 10.90 -13.86 -15.90
N ILE A 242 11.35 -12.62 -16.10
CA ILE A 242 12.32 -11.94 -15.21
C ILE A 242 11.64 -11.55 -13.89
N GLY A 243 10.36 -11.17 -13.95
CA GLY A 243 9.64 -10.60 -12.82
C GLY A 243 10.03 -9.14 -12.55
N GLY A 244 9.29 -8.48 -11.67
CA GLY A 244 9.58 -7.11 -11.23
C GLY A 244 8.99 -5.98 -12.10
N VAL A 245 8.41 -6.29 -13.27
CA VAL A 245 7.69 -5.30 -14.11
C VAL A 245 6.26 -5.78 -14.37
N CYS A 246 5.27 -4.95 -14.01
CA CYS A 246 3.86 -5.20 -14.25
C CYS A 246 3.32 -4.29 -15.35
N ILE A 247 2.42 -4.84 -16.17
CA ILE A 247 1.74 -4.10 -17.23
C ILE A 247 0.40 -3.59 -16.70
N ALA A 248 0.24 -2.28 -16.64
CA ALA A 248 -0.97 -1.60 -16.23
C ALA A 248 -2.10 -1.81 -17.25
N GLN A 249 -1.77 -1.58 -18.51
CA GLN A 249 -2.68 -1.78 -19.64
C GLN A 249 -1.88 -1.98 -20.93
N SER A 250 -2.49 -2.72 -21.86
CA SER A 250 -1.96 -2.95 -23.21
C SER A 250 -2.96 -2.44 -24.22
N LEU A 251 -2.63 -1.35 -24.91
CA LEU A 251 -3.48 -0.69 -25.89
C LEU A 251 -3.01 -0.99 -27.31
N LYS A 252 -3.97 -1.06 -28.25
CA LYS A 252 -3.72 -1.30 -29.67
C LYS A 252 -4.20 -0.12 -30.51
N ILE A 253 -3.40 0.27 -31.50
CA ILE A 253 -3.73 1.29 -32.51
C ILE A 253 -4.26 0.54 -33.74
N PRO A 254 -5.53 0.73 -34.13
CA PRO A 254 -6.09 0.06 -35.30
C PRO A 254 -5.35 0.42 -36.60
N ARG A 255 -5.27 -0.51 -37.57
CA ARG A 255 -4.61 -0.27 -38.88
C ARG A 255 -5.22 0.90 -39.66
N GLU A 256 -6.52 1.11 -39.52
CA GLU A 256 -7.27 2.21 -40.15
C GLU A 256 -8.03 2.98 -39.06
N PRO A 257 -7.33 3.85 -38.30
CA PRO A 257 -7.89 4.52 -37.14
C PRO A 257 -8.96 5.53 -37.57
N ARG A 258 -10.11 5.48 -36.91
CA ARG A 258 -11.19 6.46 -37.11
C ARG A 258 -10.81 7.82 -36.48
N PRO A 259 -11.41 8.94 -36.94
CA PRO A 259 -11.24 10.22 -36.27
C PRO A 259 -11.59 10.13 -34.78
N GLY A 260 -10.73 10.66 -33.90
CA GLY A 260 -10.93 10.63 -32.46
C GLY A 260 -10.36 9.40 -31.73
N GLU A 261 -9.79 8.42 -32.43
CA GLU A 261 -9.32 7.18 -31.81
C GLU A 261 -8.03 7.37 -31.00
N PHE A 262 -7.10 8.21 -31.48
CA PHE A 262 -5.86 8.54 -30.78
C PHE A 262 -6.14 9.27 -29.46
N GLU A 263 -7.11 10.17 -29.42
CA GLU A 263 -7.55 10.87 -28.22
C GLU A 263 -8.16 9.90 -27.19
N LYS A 264 -8.89 8.85 -27.63
CA LYS A 264 -9.38 7.79 -26.72
C LYS A 264 -8.22 6.99 -26.13
N ILE A 265 -7.18 6.69 -26.91
CA ILE A 265 -5.99 5.97 -26.43
C ILE A 265 -5.32 6.79 -25.32
N ILE A 266 -5.10 8.09 -25.53
CA ILE A 266 -4.55 8.97 -24.49
C ILE A 266 -5.44 9.00 -23.24
N LYS A 267 -6.76 9.10 -23.39
CA LYS A 267 -7.69 9.05 -22.24
C LYS A 267 -7.57 7.75 -21.46
N ARG A 268 -7.44 6.61 -22.12
CA ARG A 268 -7.21 5.31 -21.46
C ARG A 268 -5.87 5.27 -20.75
N LEU A 269 -4.80 5.79 -21.37
CA LEU A 269 -3.49 5.91 -20.70
C LEU A 269 -3.59 6.71 -19.39
N LEU A 270 -4.40 7.76 -19.37
CA LEU A 270 -4.65 8.59 -18.18
C LEU A 270 -5.51 7.91 -17.09
N GLU A 271 -6.21 6.80 -17.39
CA GLU A 271 -6.95 6.03 -16.36
C GLU A 271 -5.99 5.36 -15.37
N THR A 272 -4.71 5.17 -15.74
CA THR A 272 -3.65 4.62 -14.88
C THR A 272 -2.52 5.65 -14.68
N PRO A 273 -2.73 6.71 -13.88
CA PRO A 273 -1.80 7.85 -13.79
C PRO A 273 -0.42 7.50 -13.20
N ASN A 274 -0.34 6.38 -12.45
CA ASN A 274 0.90 5.87 -11.88
C ASN A 274 1.78 5.14 -12.92
N ALA A 275 1.19 4.66 -14.03
CA ALA A 275 1.89 4.00 -15.12
C ALA A 275 2.36 5.05 -16.15
N ARG A 276 3.33 5.87 -15.74
CA ARG A 276 3.86 6.97 -16.56
C ARG A 276 4.67 6.48 -17.75
N ALA A 277 5.40 5.37 -17.59
CA ALA A 277 6.19 4.78 -18.66
C ALA A 277 5.30 4.05 -19.68
N VAL A 278 5.46 4.39 -20.96
CA VAL A 278 4.70 3.83 -22.09
C VAL A 278 5.66 3.20 -23.09
N ILE A 279 5.59 1.88 -23.20
CA ILE A 279 6.38 1.05 -24.12
C ILE A 279 5.69 1.00 -25.48
N MET A 280 6.35 1.51 -26.52
CA MET A 280 5.75 1.72 -27.83
C MET A 280 6.40 0.87 -28.94
N PHE A 281 5.64 -0.10 -29.44
CA PHE A 281 5.88 -0.80 -30.70
C PHE A 281 4.87 -0.33 -31.74
N ALA A 282 5.08 0.88 -32.26
CA ALA A 282 4.16 1.52 -33.19
C ALA A 282 4.87 1.99 -34.46
N ASN A 283 4.13 2.17 -35.56
CA ASN A 283 4.67 2.74 -36.78
C ASN A 283 4.97 4.24 -36.61
N GLU A 284 5.85 4.78 -37.44
CA GLU A 284 6.26 6.19 -37.42
C GLU A 284 5.08 7.18 -37.47
N ASP A 285 4.11 6.92 -38.37
CA ASP A 285 2.91 7.75 -38.52
C ASP A 285 1.99 7.68 -37.29
N ASP A 286 1.90 6.51 -36.67
CA ASP A 286 1.09 6.29 -35.47
C ASP A 286 1.73 6.99 -34.25
N ILE A 287 3.06 6.92 -34.12
CA ILE A 287 3.83 7.63 -33.08
C ILE A 287 3.54 9.13 -33.16
N ARG A 288 3.67 9.73 -34.36
CA ARG A 288 3.40 11.16 -34.56
C ARG A 288 2.00 11.56 -34.10
N ARG A 289 0.98 10.78 -34.49
CA ARG A 289 -0.43 11.04 -34.15
C ARG A 289 -0.71 10.86 -32.66
N ILE A 290 -0.05 9.90 -32.00
CA ILE A 290 -0.13 9.72 -30.54
C ILE A 290 0.49 10.91 -29.82
N LEU A 291 1.68 11.37 -30.22
CA LEU A 291 2.32 12.55 -29.64
C LEU A 291 1.48 13.82 -29.87
N GLU A 292 0.87 13.96 -31.05
CA GLU A 292 -0.07 15.05 -31.33
C GLU A 292 -1.31 15.00 -30.44
N ALA A 293 -1.89 13.81 -30.24
CA ALA A 293 -3.03 13.64 -29.34
C ALA A 293 -2.68 13.92 -27.88
N ALA A 294 -1.48 13.52 -27.42
CA ALA A 294 -0.97 13.84 -26.09
C ALA A 294 -0.74 15.36 -25.91
N LYS A 295 -0.24 16.04 -26.96
CA LYS A 295 -0.12 17.50 -27.00
C LYS A 295 -1.48 18.18 -26.89
N LYS A 296 -2.48 17.73 -27.64
CA LYS A 296 -3.87 18.24 -27.56
C LYS A 296 -4.51 18.04 -26.19
N ALA A 297 -4.11 16.97 -25.49
CA ALA A 297 -4.56 16.69 -24.12
C ALA A 297 -3.75 17.43 -23.04
N ASN A 298 -2.82 18.32 -23.42
CA ASN A 298 -1.92 19.07 -22.52
C ASN A 298 -1.13 18.17 -21.56
N GLN A 299 -0.70 16.98 -22.01
CA GLN A 299 0.05 16.02 -21.20
C GLN A 299 1.57 16.11 -21.42
N SER A 300 2.13 17.33 -21.36
CA SER A 300 3.58 17.52 -21.46
C SER A 300 4.28 17.03 -20.19
N GLY A 301 5.37 16.28 -20.35
CA GLY A 301 6.16 15.72 -19.24
C GLY A 301 5.47 14.64 -18.39
N HIS A 302 4.21 14.30 -18.63
CA HIS A 302 3.49 13.27 -17.87
C HIS A 302 3.95 11.85 -18.24
N PHE A 303 3.86 11.51 -19.53
CA PHE A 303 4.24 10.21 -20.06
C PHE A 303 5.75 10.14 -20.33
N LEU A 304 6.34 8.98 -20.03
CA LEU A 304 7.74 8.65 -20.30
C LEU A 304 7.75 7.64 -21.45
N TRP A 305 8.09 8.10 -22.64
CA TRP A 305 8.01 7.27 -23.84
C TRP A 305 9.24 6.38 -23.99
N ILE A 306 9.03 5.08 -24.20
CA ILE A 306 10.07 4.16 -24.66
C ILE A 306 9.70 3.66 -26.05
N GLY A 307 10.42 4.10 -27.08
CA GLY A 307 10.15 3.80 -28.48
C GLY A 307 11.05 2.73 -29.08
N SER A 308 10.46 1.89 -29.94
CA SER A 308 11.18 0.92 -30.79
C SER A 308 11.93 1.56 -31.97
N ASP A 309 12.47 0.74 -32.89
CA ASP A 309 13.38 1.19 -33.97
C ASP A 309 12.66 2.02 -35.05
N SER A 310 11.33 1.87 -35.12
CA SER A 310 10.45 2.65 -35.97
C SER A 310 10.54 4.15 -35.65
N TRP A 311 10.72 4.50 -34.36
CA TRP A 311 11.05 5.84 -33.90
C TRP A 311 12.56 6.08 -34.06
N GLY A 312 13.38 5.33 -33.31
CA GLY A 312 14.83 5.50 -33.27
C GLY A 312 15.25 6.96 -33.11
N SER A 313 16.17 7.42 -33.97
CA SER A 313 16.70 8.80 -33.97
C SER A 313 16.03 9.72 -35.01
N LYS A 314 14.82 9.41 -35.49
CA LYS A 314 14.17 10.17 -36.57
C LYS A 314 13.48 11.42 -36.04
N ILE A 315 13.57 12.54 -36.78
CA ILE A 315 12.90 13.79 -36.42
C ILE A 315 11.42 13.84 -36.84
N SER A 316 11.03 13.10 -37.88
CA SER A 316 9.66 13.14 -38.44
C SER A 316 8.53 12.87 -37.43
N PRO A 317 8.63 11.87 -36.51
CA PRO A 317 7.57 11.64 -35.52
C PRO A 317 7.43 12.73 -34.47
N VAL A 318 8.49 13.49 -34.17
CA VAL A 318 8.53 14.47 -33.08
C VAL A 318 8.32 15.91 -33.56
N GLN A 319 8.35 16.12 -34.87
CA GLN A 319 8.26 17.46 -35.48
C GLN A 319 6.93 18.15 -35.13
N HIS A 320 7.02 19.31 -34.46
CA HIS A 320 5.92 20.08 -33.88
C HIS A 320 5.31 19.51 -32.58
N GLN A 321 5.89 18.45 -31.99
CA GLN A 321 5.51 17.86 -30.70
C GLN A 321 6.73 17.67 -29.79
N GLU A 322 7.75 18.51 -29.93
CA GLU A 322 9.05 18.38 -29.27
C GLU A 322 8.91 18.34 -27.74
N GLU A 323 8.09 19.22 -27.17
CA GLU A 323 7.80 19.28 -25.72
C GLU A 323 7.21 17.99 -25.15
N ILE A 324 6.47 17.21 -25.96
CA ILE A 324 5.87 15.93 -25.54
C ILE A 324 6.88 14.79 -25.65
N ALA A 325 7.80 14.88 -26.61
CA ALA A 325 8.84 13.89 -26.85
C ALA A 325 10.06 14.07 -25.93
N GLU A 326 10.16 15.18 -25.20
CA GLU A 326 11.28 15.44 -24.29
C GLU A 326 11.45 14.31 -23.26
N GLY A 327 12.67 13.78 -23.17
CA GLY A 327 13.01 12.66 -22.29
C GLY A 327 12.63 11.28 -22.85
N ALA A 328 12.03 11.19 -24.03
CA ALA A 328 11.73 9.93 -24.69
C ALA A 328 13.01 9.12 -24.92
N VAL A 329 13.00 7.86 -24.51
CA VAL A 329 14.09 6.92 -24.74
C VAL A 329 13.74 6.07 -25.95
N THR A 330 14.61 6.02 -26.94
CA THR A 330 14.39 5.23 -28.15
C THR A 330 15.59 4.33 -28.40
N ILE A 331 15.34 3.22 -29.06
CA ILE A 331 16.38 2.26 -29.43
C ILE A 331 16.46 2.11 -30.93
N LEU A 332 17.67 1.92 -31.43
CA LEU A 332 17.90 1.78 -32.86
C LEU A 332 19.01 0.75 -33.09
N PRO A 333 18.86 -0.18 -34.04
CA PRO A 333 19.93 -1.08 -34.42
C PRO A 333 21.17 -0.26 -34.80
N LYS A 334 22.32 -0.67 -34.27
CA LYS A 334 23.59 -0.01 -34.53
C LYS A 334 23.85 0.02 -36.03
N ARG A 335 24.05 1.21 -36.58
CA ARG A 335 24.18 1.46 -38.02
C ARG A 335 25.13 2.61 -38.30
N THR A 336 25.73 2.62 -39.48
CA THR A 336 26.67 3.66 -39.92
C THR A 336 26.33 4.11 -41.34
N SER A 337 26.56 5.39 -41.62
CA SER A 337 26.39 5.92 -42.98
C SER A 337 27.49 5.43 -43.90
N ILE A 338 27.13 5.00 -45.12
CA ILE A 338 28.09 4.50 -46.11
C ILE A 338 28.50 5.62 -47.07
N ASP A 339 29.70 6.17 -46.89
CA ASP A 339 30.23 7.30 -47.69
C ASP A 339 30.30 7.00 -49.20
N GLY A 340 30.56 5.74 -49.55
CA GLY A 340 30.54 5.29 -50.95
C GLY A 340 29.17 5.45 -51.60
N PHE A 341 28.10 5.09 -50.87
CA PHE A 341 26.73 5.24 -51.34
C PHE A 341 26.33 6.72 -51.42
N ASP A 342 26.76 7.55 -50.47
CA ASP A 342 26.50 9.00 -50.49
C ASP A 342 27.06 9.65 -51.76
N ARG A 343 28.32 9.35 -52.09
CA ARG A 343 28.94 9.83 -53.34
C ARG A 343 28.21 9.32 -54.56
N TYR A 344 27.86 8.03 -54.57
CA TYR A 344 27.09 7.40 -55.63
C TYR A 344 25.75 8.12 -55.85
N PHE A 345 24.95 8.30 -54.81
CA PHE A 345 23.57 8.80 -54.91
C PHE A 345 23.54 10.28 -55.28
N ARG A 346 24.42 11.10 -54.67
CA ARG A 346 24.56 12.53 -55.00
C ARG A 346 25.01 12.76 -56.46
N SER A 347 25.72 11.81 -57.05
CA SER A 347 26.14 11.90 -58.46
C SER A 347 25.03 11.58 -59.48
N ARG A 348 23.90 11.01 -59.04
CA ARG A 348 22.80 10.58 -59.93
C ARG A 348 22.04 11.78 -60.51
N THR A 349 21.68 11.66 -61.79
CA THR A 349 20.89 12.62 -62.56
C THR A 349 19.94 11.88 -63.49
N LEU A 350 18.92 12.59 -63.98
CA LEU A 350 18.01 12.05 -65.00
C LEU A 350 18.72 11.56 -66.28
N ALA A 351 19.88 12.13 -66.60
CA ALA A 351 20.66 11.72 -67.76
C ALA A 351 21.43 10.41 -67.54
N ASN A 352 21.96 10.20 -66.33
CA ASN A 352 22.83 9.05 -66.03
C ASN A 352 22.09 7.86 -65.38
N ASN A 353 20.87 8.05 -64.88
CA ASN A 353 20.10 7.01 -64.22
C ASN A 353 18.82 6.68 -64.99
N ARG A 354 18.96 6.04 -66.15
CA ARG A 354 17.82 5.53 -66.93
C ARG A 354 17.39 4.11 -66.53
N ARG A 355 18.21 3.42 -65.74
CA ARG A 355 17.92 2.05 -65.28
C ARG A 355 16.82 1.99 -64.23
N ASN A 356 16.66 3.04 -63.43
CA ASN A 356 15.61 3.13 -62.43
C ASN A 356 14.41 3.88 -63.01
N VAL A 357 13.34 3.13 -63.30
CA VAL A 357 12.10 3.64 -63.90
C VAL A 357 11.37 4.65 -63.01
N TRP A 358 11.54 4.56 -61.69
CA TRP A 358 10.94 5.47 -60.71
C TRP A 358 11.80 6.69 -60.39
N PHE A 359 13.00 6.80 -60.99
CA PHE A 359 13.91 7.92 -60.70
C PHE A 359 13.39 9.26 -61.24
N ALA A 360 12.63 9.23 -62.33
CA ALA A 360 11.98 10.43 -62.87
C ALA A 360 10.93 10.99 -61.92
N GLU A 361 10.09 10.12 -61.36
CA GLU A 361 9.08 10.47 -60.36
C GLU A 361 9.72 10.99 -59.07
N PHE A 362 10.76 10.30 -58.59
CA PHE A 362 11.58 10.77 -57.47
C PHE A 362 12.13 12.18 -57.72
N TRP A 363 12.62 12.47 -58.92
CA TRP A 363 13.17 13.78 -59.26
C TRP A 363 12.12 14.89 -59.17
N GLU A 364 10.92 14.65 -59.70
CA GLU A 364 9.80 15.58 -59.61
C GLU A 364 9.44 15.89 -58.15
N GLU A 365 9.32 14.84 -57.33
CA GLU A 365 8.92 14.98 -55.93
C GLU A 365 10.03 15.60 -55.07
N ASN A 366 11.29 15.26 -55.33
CA ASN A 366 12.44 15.75 -54.56
C ASN A 366 12.71 17.24 -54.78
N PHE A 367 12.56 17.73 -56.02
CA PHE A 367 12.79 19.15 -56.36
C PHE A 367 11.51 19.98 -56.48
N GLY A 368 10.34 19.38 -56.26
CA GLY A 368 9.04 20.05 -56.33
C GLY A 368 8.76 20.62 -57.73
N CYS A 369 9.11 19.87 -58.77
CA CYS A 369 9.01 20.30 -60.16
C CYS A 369 8.36 19.21 -61.05
N LYS A 370 7.99 19.56 -62.29
CA LYS A 370 7.44 18.60 -63.26
C LYS A 370 8.29 18.47 -64.52
N LEU A 371 8.47 17.24 -65.00
CA LEU A 371 9.19 16.85 -66.21
C LEU A 371 8.23 16.85 -67.42
N GLY A 372 8.54 17.65 -68.44
CA GLY A 372 7.76 17.70 -69.69
C GLY A 372 6.52 18.61 -69.69
N SER A 373 5.87 18.72 -70.85
CA SER A 373 4.75 19.63 -71.13
C SER A 373 3.37 19.03 -70.80
N HIS A 374 3.23 18.29 -69.70
CA HIS A 374 1.92 17.88 -69.17
C HIS A 374 1.33 18.89 -68.17
N GLY A 375 2.06 19.97 -67.87
CA GLY A 375 1.47 21.17 -67.30
C GLY A 375 0.51 21.80 -68.32
N LYS A 376 -0.81 21.62 -68.12
CA LYS A 376 -1.79 22.55 -68.70
C LYS A 376 -1.28 23.97 -68.41
N ARG A 377 -1.37 24.85 -69.41
CA ARG A 377 -0.80 26.21 -69.45
C ARG A 377 -1.21 27.16 -68.29
N ASN A 378 -1.98 26.68 -67.31
CA ASN A 378 -2.54 27.38 -66.15
C ASN A 378 -2.20 26.73 -64.78
N SER A 379 -1.03 26.11 -64.60
CA SER A 379 -0.56 25.71 -63.27
C SER A 379 0.76 26.41 -62.93
N ASN A 380 0.82 27.09 -61.78
CA ASN A 380 2.01 27.75 -61.21
C ASN A 380 3.16 26.77 -60.81
N ILE A 381 3.27 25.62 -61.48
CA ILE A 381 4.17 24.52 -61.10
C ILE A 381 5.52 24.71 -61.82
N LYS A 382 6.60 24.70 -61.04
CA LYS A 382 7.99 24.81 -61.52
C LYS A 382 8.32 23.67 -62.49
N LYS A 383 8.90 23.99 -63.65
CA LYS A 383 9.41 22.97 -64.58
C LYS A 383 10.79 22.49 -64.13
N CYS A 384 11.05 21.19 -64.20
CA CYS A 384 12.39 20.65 -63.95
C CYS A 384 13.31 20.99 -65.12
N THR A 385 14.51 21.50 -64.83
CA THR A 385 15.53 21.89 -65.82
C THR A 385 16.49 20.75 -66.15
N GLY A 386 16.59 19.73 -65.29
CA GLY A 386 17.55 18.64 -65.40
C GLY A 386 18.97 19.02 -64.93
N LEU A 387 19.17 20.27 -64.52
CA LEU A 387 20.43 20.78 -63.96
C LEU A 387 20.47 20.72 -62.43
N GLU A 388 19.36 20.37 -61.80
CA GLU A 388 19.26 20.22 -60.35
C GLU A 388 20.23 19.13 -59.85
N ARG A 389 20.73 19.30 -58.62
CA ARG A 389 21.66 18.35 -58.00
C ARG A 389 21.22 18.01 -56.58
N ILE A 390 21.22 16.72 -56.27
CA ILE A 390 20.91 16.18 -54.95
C ILE A 390 21.97 16.70 -53.96
N ALA A 391 21.57 17.03 -52.72
CA ALA A 391 22.37 17.68 -51.67
C ALA A 391 22.73 19.16 -51.91
N ARG A 392 22.72 19.66 -53.16
CA ARG A 392 22.91 21.10 -53.47
C ARG A 392 21.59 21.85 -53.53
N ASP A 393 20.65 21.33 -54.33
CA ASP A 393 19.37 21.98 -54.62
C ASP A 393 18.20 21.27 -53.89
N SER A 394 18.50 20.17 -53.18
CA SER A 394 17.58 19.46 -52.27
C SER A 394 18.34 18.99 -51.03
N ALA A 395 17.66 18.92 -49.88
CA ALA A 395 18.22 18.26 -48.70
C ALA A 395 18.48 16.77 -49.00
N TYR A 396 19.57 16.24 -48.45
CA TYR A 396 19.91 14.82 -48.57
C TYR A 396 20.48 14.33 -47.24
N GLU A 397 19.79 13.34 -46.67
CA GLU A 397 20.27 12.55 -45.54
C GLU A 397 20.13 11.08 -45.93
N GLN A 398 21.19 10.29 -45.67
CA GLN A 398 21.18 8.88 -46.02
C GLN A 398 20.16 8.13 -45.14
N GLU A 399 19.32 7.29 -45.75
CA GLU A 399 18.39 6.47 -44.97
C GLU A 399 19.18 5.36 -44.25
N GLY A 400 19.04 5.27 -42.93
CA GLY A 400 19.96 4.43 -42.18
C GLY A 400 19.78 2.90 -42.34
N LYS A 401 18.79 2.39 -43.08
CA LYS A 401 18.75 0.96 -43.45
C LYS A 401 19.49 0.67 -44.77
N VAL A 402 20.09 1.68 -45.42
CA VAL A 402 20.95 1.50 -46.61
C VAL A 402 22.07 0.50 -46.36
N GLN A 403 22.75 0.59 -45.21
CA GLN A 403 23.80 -0.37 -44.83
C GLN A 403 23.27 -1.81 -44.88
N PHE A 404 22.13 -2.07 -44.24
CA PHE A 404 21.54 -3.42 -44.19
C PHE A 404 21.13 -3.93 -45.57
N VAL A 405 20.69 -3.06 -46.49
CA VAL A 405 20.43 -3.48 -47.88
C VAL A 405 21.72 -3.93 -48.55
N ILE A 406 22.79 -3.15 -48.42
CA ILE A 406 24.10 -3.47 -48.99
C ILE A 406 24.61 -4.79 -48.40
N ASP A 407 24.60 -4.93 -47.08
CA ASP A 407 25.06 -6.12 -46.38
C ASP A 407 24.23 -7.37 -46.75
N ALA A 408 22.92 -7.24 -47.00
CA ALA A 408 22.08 -8.34 -47.49
C ALA A 408 22.47 -8.81 -48.91
N VAL A 409 22.78 -7.87 -49.81
CA VAL A 409 23.25 -8.19 -51.17
C VAL A 409 24.63 -8.83 -51.13
N TYR A 410 25.56 -8.30 -50.32
CA TYR A 410 26.87 -8.91 -50.13
C TYR A 410 26.77 -10.30 -49.49
N SER A 411 25.85 -10.53 -48.56
CA SER A 411 25.61 -11.87 -47.99
C SER A 411 25.25 -12.88 -49.07
N MET A 412 24.39 -12.51 -50.01
CA MET A 412 24.06 -13.35 -51.17
C MET A 412 25.27 -13.57 -52.08
N ALA A 413 26.07 -12.53 -52.35
CA ALA A 413 27.24 -12.63 -53.19
C ALA A 413 28.34 -13.51 -52.59
N TYR A 414 28.63 -13.37 -51.30
CA TYR A 414 29.57 -14.24 -50.57
C TYR A 414 29.07 -15.69 -50.51
N ALA A 415 27.77 -15.91 -50.32
CA ALA A 415 27.20 -17.25 -50.36
C ALA A 415 27.38 -17.90 -51.75
N LEU A 416 27.07 -17.17 -52.83
CA LEU A 416 27.27 -17.64 -54.20
C LEU A 416 28.75 -17.87 -54.52
N HIS A 417 29.63 -17.03 -54.00
CA HIS A 417 31.08 -17.17 -54.19
C HIS A 417 31.65 -18.39 -53.48
N ASN A 418 31.24 -18.65 -52.24
CA ASN A 418 31.63 -19.86 -51.50
C ASN A 418 31.05 -21.11 -52.17
N MET A 419 29.80 -21.06 -52.62
CA MET A 419 29.20 -22.13 -53.43
C MET A 419 29.99 -22.37 -54.72
N HIS A 420 30.42 -21.32 -55.43
CA HIS A 420 31.24 -21.48 -56.64
C HIS A 420 32.60 -22.11 -56.35
N LYS A 421 33.28 -21.68 -55.29
CA LYS A 421 34.56 -22.24 -54.84
C LYS A 421 34.45 -23.74 -54.55
N ASP A 422 33.38 -24.15 -53.89
CA ASP A 422 33.20 -25.53 -53.46
C ASP A 422 32.69 -26.43 -54.60
N LEU A 423 31.79 -25.92 -55.44
CA LEU A 423 31.14 -26.72 -56.49
C LEU A 423 31.88 -26.71 -57.82
N CYS A 424 32.65 -25.66 -58.08
CA CYS A 424 33.26 -25.38 -59.38
C CYS A 424 34.73 -24.97 -59.26
N PRO A 425 35.57 -25.79 -58.59
CA PRO A 425 36.97 -25.49 -58.37
C PRO A 425 37.72 -25.37 -59.70
N GLY A 426 38.41 -24.24 -59.90
CA GLY A 426 39.21 -23.98 -61.10
C GLY A 426 38.40 -23.66 -62.37
N TYR A 427 37.07 -23.52 -62.29
CA TYR A 427 36.23 -23.13 -63.41
C TYR A 427 36.16 -21.60 -63.52
N ILE A 428 36.33 -21.07 -64.74
CA ILE A 428 36.23 -19.63 -65.00
C ILE A 428 34.78 -19.30 -65.40
N GLY A 429 34.14 -18.37 -64.68
CA GLY A 429 32.75 -18.00 -64.91
C GLY A 429 31.74 -19.02 -64.34
N LEU A 430 30.49 -18.95 -64.79
CA LEU A 430 29.41 -19.80 -64.27
C LEU A 430 29.50 -21.23 -64.83
N CYS A 431 29.66 -22.19 -63.93
CA CYS A 431 29.75 -23.61 -64.27
C CYS A 431 28.37 -24.27 -64.44
N PRO A 432 28.27 -25.42 -65.15
CA PRO A 432 27.01 -26.13 -65.35
C PRO A 432 26.31 -26.52 -64.05
N ARG A 433 27.05 -26.86 -62.99
CA ARG A 433 26.50 -27.22 -61.68
C ARG A 433 25.78 -26.05 -60.98
N MET A 434 26.14 -24.81 -61.32
CA MET A 434 25.48 -23.60 -60.84
C MET A 434 24.55 -22.96 -61.87
N SER A 435 24.41 -23.52 -63.07
CA SER A 435 23.42 -23.05 -64.06
C SER A 435 21.99 -23.19 -63.53
N THR A 436 21.75 -24.15 -62.63
CA THR A 436 20.48 -24.37 -61.95
C THR A 436 20.70 -24.50 -60.44
N ILE A 437 20.95 -23.36 -59.78
CA ILE A 437 21.13 -23.29 -58.32
C ILE A 437 19.93 -23.92 -57.59
N ASP A 438 20.19 -24.91 -56.73
CA ASP A 438 19.23 -25.40 -55.74
C ASP A 438 19.22 -24.45 -54.55
N GLY A 439 18.08 -23.82 -54.28
CA GLY A 439 18.01 -22.82 -53.23
C GLY A 439 18.15 -23.41 -51.82
N LYS A 440 17.96 -24.72 -51.61
CA LYS A 440 18.27 -25.38 -50.32
C LYS A 440 19.79 -25.47 -50.09
N GLU A 441 20.55 -25.80 -51.13
CA GLU A 441 22.01 -25.81 -51.09
C GLU A 441 22.52 -24.38 -50.87
N LEU A 442 22.01 -23.41 -51.64
CA LEU A 442 22.34 -21.98 -51.48
C LEU A 442 22.05 -21.46 -50.06
N LEU A 443 20.91 -21.82 -49.45
CA LEU A 443 20.57 -21.42 -48.10
C LEU A 443 21.61 -21.85 -47.07
N THR A 444 22.22 -23.03 -47.25
CA THR A 444 23.29 -23.53 -46.37
C THR A 444 24.51 -22.61 -46.42
N TYR A 445 24.89 -22.17 -47.62
CA TYR A 445 25.97 -21.19 -47.80
C TYR A 445 25.60 -19.81 -47.26
N ILE A 446 24.35 -19.36 -47.42
CA ILE A 446 23.86 -18.10 -46.84
C ILE A 446 24.01 -18.10 -45.32
N ARG A 447 23.54 -19.15 -44.63
CA ARG A 447 23.61 -19.22 -43.16
C ARG A 447 25.05 -19.37 -42.62
N ALA A 448 26.00 -19.77 -43.46
CA ALA A 448 27.41 -19.95 -43.11
C ALA A 448 28.29 -18.73 -43.47
N VAL A 449 27.74 -17.64 -44.02
CA VAL A 449 28.58 -16.48 -44.37
C VAL A 449 29.16 -15.80 -43.12
N ASN A 450 30.40 -15.35 -43.25
CA ASN A 450 31.08 -14.53 -42.27
C ASN A 450 32.04 -13.59 -43.00
N PHE A 451 31.68 -12.32 -43.10
CA PHE A 451 32.49 -11.30 -43.76
C PHE A 451 32.35 -9.97 -43.03
N ASN A 452 33.29 -9.07 -43.27
CA ASN A 452 33.21 -7.72 -42.74
C ASN A 452 32.25 -6.88 -43.60
N GLY A 453 31.17 -6.42 -43.01
CA GLY A 453 30.15 -5.64 -43.70
C GLY A 453 30.63 -4.26 -44.12
N SER A 454 29.78 -3.54 -44.85
CA SER A 454 30.08 -2.21 -45.39
C SER A 454 30.41 -1.15 -44.31
N ALA A 455 29.96 -1.35 -43.07
CA ALA A 455 30.24 -0.51 -41.92
C ALA A 455 31.40 -1.00 -41.03
N GLY A 456 32.15 -2.03 -41.45
CA GLY A 456 33.25 -2.60 -40.65
C GLY A 456 32.80 -3.48 -39.48
N THR A 457 31.52 -3.88 -39.45
CA THR A 457 30.98 -4.85 -38.50
C THR A 457 30.80 -6.22 -39.17
N PRO A 458 31.12 -7.34 -38.48
CA PRO A 458 30.94 -8.66 -39.05
C PRO A 458 29.46 -8.97 -39.27
N VAL A 459 29.13 -9.46 -40.47
CA VAL A 459 27.79 -9.94 -40.85
C VAL A 459 27.77 -11.46 -40.70
N ILE A 460 26.96 -11.95 -39.77
CA ILE A 460 26.80 -13.37 -39.42
C ILE A 460 25.33 -13.68 -39.15
N PHE A 461 24.93 -14.93 -39.36
CA PHE A 461 23.61 -15.44 -39.03
C PHE A 461 23.69 -16.47 -37.91
N ASN A 462 22.68 -16.49 -37.04
CA ASN A 462 22.49 -17.57 -36.07
C ASN A 462 21.78 -18.79 -36.73
N GLU A 463 21.49 -19.82 -35.94
CA GLU A 463 20.80 -21.04 -36.40
C GLU A 463 19.41 -20.77 -37.01
N ASN A 464 18.76 -19.67 -36.61
CA ASN A 464 17.46 -19.22 -37.11
C ASN A 464 17.55 -18.33 -38.36
N GLY A 465 18.76 -18.00 -38.84
CA GLY A 465 18.95 -17.07 -39.95
C GLY A 465 18.84 -15.60 -39.55
N ASP A 466 18.99 -15.26 -38.27
CA ASP A 466 18.94 -13.90 -37.74
C ASP A 466 20.32 -13.31 -37.47
N ALA A 467 20.44 -12.00 -37.66
CA ALA A 467 21.59 -11.22 -37.19
C ALA A 467 21.54 -11.02 -35.66
N PRO A 468 22.70 -10.93 -34.99
CA PRO A 468 22.78 -10.67 -33.55
C PRO A 468 22.28 -9.26 -33.17
N GLY A 469 21.67 -9.15 -31.99
CA GLY A 469 21.16 -7.88 -31.45
C GLY A 469 22.26 -6.93 -31.01
N ARG A 470 22.34 -5.76 -31.65
CA ARG A 470 23.21 -4.64 -31.27
C ARG A 470 22.45 -3.34 -31.43
N TYR A 471 22.23 -2.61 -30.35
CA TYR A 471 21.43 -1.39 -30.35
C TYR A 471 22.19 -0.23 -29.72
N ASP A 472 22.01 0.95 -30.28
CA ASP A 472 22.33 2.22 -29.63
C ASP A 472 21.04 2.77 -29.00
N ILE A 473 21.17 3.32 -27.78
CA ILE A 473 20.06 3.84 -27.00
C ILE A 473 20.16 5.36 -27.01
N PHE A 474 19.09 6.00 -27.47
CA PHE A 474 19.00 7.44 -27.60
C PHE A 474 18.01 8.00 -26.59
N GLN A 475 18.23 9.25 -26.21
CA GLN A 475 17.23 10.05 -25.53
C GLN A 475 17.01 11.35 -26.32
N TYR A 476 15.76 11.74 -26.49
CA TYR A 476 15.41 13.02 -27.05
C TYR A 476 15.55 14.12 -26.00
N GLN A 477 16.54 15.00 -26.16
CA GLN A 477 16.88 16.04 -25.19
C GLN A 477 16.67 17.43 -25.80
N ILE A 478 16.05 18.32 -25.02
CA ILE A 478 15.86 19.74 -25.38
C ILE A 478 16.84 20.56 -24.56
N THR A 479 17.85 21.12 -25.22
CA THR A 479 18.74 22.11 -24.60
C THR A 479 18.32 23.51 -25.01
N ASN A 480 18.75 24.53 -24.26
CA ASN A 480 18.47 25.95 -24.61
C ASN A 480 19.00 26.36 -26.01
N LYS A 481 19.83 25.52 -26.67
CA LYS A 481 20.48 25.80 -27.95
C LYS A 481 20.03 24.88 -29.09
N SER A 482 19.68 23.63 -28.81
CA SER A 482 19.29 22.63 -29.82
C SER A 482 18.37 21.55 -29.25
N THR A 483 17.56 20.98 -30.14
CA THR A 483 16.84 19.72 -29.90
C THR A 483 17.55 18.60 -30.65
N GLU A 484 17.98 17.56 -29.96
CA GLU A 484 18.72 16.46 -30.58
C GLU A 484 18.51 15.12 -29.87
N TYR A 485 18.75 14.04 -30.61
CA TYR A 485 18.85 12.70 -30.02
C TYR A 485 20.28 12.49 -29.54
N LYS A 486 20.46 12.40 -28.23
CA LYS A 486 21.75 12.09 -27.60
C LYS A 486 21.86 10.60 -27.33
N ILE A 487 22.99 9.98 -27.66
CA ILE A 487 23.28 8.59 -27.28
C ILE A 487 23.53 8.56 -25.78
N ILE A 488 22.76 7.75 -25.05
CA ILE A 488 22.86 7.57 -23.59
C ILE A 488 23.31 6.17 -23.20
N GLY A 489 23.46 5.26 -24.16
CA GLY A 489 23.86 3.89 -23.88
C GLY A 489 23.91 3.00 -25.11
N HIS A 490 24.29 1.75 -24.89
CA HIS A 490 24.28 0.70 -25.90
C HIS A 490 23.85 -0.62 -25.28
N TRP A 491 23.34 -1.52 -26.12
CA TRP A 491 22.92 -2.85 -25.73
C TRP A 491 23.56 -3.90 -26.65
N THR A 492 24.29 -4.83 -26.05
CA THR A 492 24.91 -5.99 -26.72
C THR A 492 24.79 -7.21 -25.82
N ASN A 493 23.61 -7.86 -25.81
CA ASN A 493 23.18 -8.87 -24.82
C ASN A 493 23.13 -8.39 -23.35
N GLN A 494 23.82 -7.30 -23.02
CA GLN A 494 23.78 -6.61 -21.74
C GLN A 494 23.59 -5.11 -21.99
N LEU A 495 22.88 -4.46 -21.06
CA LEU A 495 22.63 -3.02 -21.09
C LEU A 495 23.78 -2.24 -20.45
N HIS A 496 24.31 -1.27 -21.19
CA HIS A 496 25.20 -0.23 -20.67
C HIS A 496 24.53 1.13 -20.84
N LEU A 497 24.01 1.68 -19.73
CA LEU A 497 23.25 2.93 -19.70
C LEU A 497 23.94 3.97 -18.82
N ASN A 498 24.19 5.16 -19.36
CA ASN A 498 24.72 6.30 -18.61
C ASN A 498 23.55 7.12 -18.05
N VAL A 499 23.10 6.78 -16.84
CA VAL A 499 21.95 7.46 -16.21
C VAL A 499 22.24 8.94 -15.94
N GLU A 500 23.50 9.31 -15.69
CA GLU A 500 23.92 10.71 -15.45
C GLU A 500 23.79 11.60 -16.69
N ASP A 501 23.85 11.02 -17.89
CA ASP A 501 23.71 11.74 -19.15
C ASP A 501 22.26 12.03 -19.52
N MET A 502 21.29 11.45 -18.79
CA MET A 502 19.87 11.55 -19.08
C MET A 502 19.26 12.87 -18.60
N GLN A 503 18.32 13.41 -19.37
CA GLN A 503 17.58 14.64 -19.04
C GLN A 503 16.07 14.42 -19.22
N TRP A 504 15.30 14.97 -18.28
CA TRP A 504 13.83 14.87 -18.26
C TRP A 504 13.21 16.27 -18.26
N ALA A 505 11.93 16.39 -18.65
CA ALA A 505 11.26 17.68 -18.88
C ALA A 505 11.35 18.70 -17.72
N ASN A 506 11.45 18.26 -16.47
CA ASN A 506 11.59 19.15 -15.30
C ASN A 506 13.05 19.54 -14.97
N ARG A 507 14.03 19.15 -15.80
CA ARG A 507 15.48 19.28 -15.54
C ARG A 507 15.93 18.64 -14.21
N GLU A 508 15.14 17.70 -13.70
CA GLU A 508 15.54 16.87 -12.57
C GLU A 508 16.55 15.84 -13.04
N HIS A 509 17.65 15.68 -12.29
CA HIS A 509 18.64 14.64 -12.54
C HIS A 509 18.16 13.24 -12.10
N THR A 510 17.07 13.18 -11.33
CA THR A 510 16.43 11.92 -10.91
C THR A 510 15.36 11.53 -11.91
N HIS A 511 15.44 10.30 -12.43
CA HIS A 511 14.42 9.78 -13.35
C HIS A 511 13.04 9.71 -12.66
N PRO A 512 11.96 10.14 -13.33
CA PRO A 512 10.63 10.10 -12.72
C PRO A 512 10.20 8.65 -12.45
N ALA A 513 9.53 8.40 -11.32
CA ALA A 513 9.08 7.06 -10.96
C ALA A 513 7.84 6.63 -11.77
N SER A 514 7.85 5.39 -12.26
CA SER A 514 6.68 4.69 -12.83
C SER A 514 6.43 3.43 -12.03
N VAL A 515 5.73 3.57 -10.90
CA VAL A 515 5.48 2.50 -9.93
C VAL A 515 4.02 2.43 -9.54
N CYS A 516 3.48 1.22 -9.33
CA CYS A 516 2.05 1.06 -9.05
C CYS A 516 1.67 1.62 -7.67
N SER A 517 2.43 1.18 -6.65
CA SER A 517 2.24 1.56 -5.27
C SER A 517 3.55 2.09 -4.69
N LEU A 518 3.48 3.19 -3.95
CA LEU A 518 4.63 3.71 -3.22
C LEU A 518 5.01 2.77 -2.06
N PRO A 519 6.26 2.82 -1.58
CA PRO A 519 6.66 2.12 -0.36
C PRO A 519 5.76 2.52 0.82
N CYS A 520 5.33 1.53 1.61
CA CYS A 520 4.50 1.78 2.78
C CYS A 520 5.30 2.47 3.89
N LYS A 521 4.61 3.23 4.76
CA LYS A 521 5.26 3.90 5.88
C LYS A 521 5.58 2.91 7.00
N ALA A 522 6.47 3.29 7.90
CA ALA A 522 6.74 2.49 9.09
C ALA A 522 5.47 2.29 9.92
N GLY A 523 5.22 1.07 10.38
CA GLY A 523 4.01 0.66 11.08
C GLY A 523 2.85 0.23 10.16
N GLU A 524 3.09 0.16 8.85
CA GLU A 524 2.15 -0.34 7.84
C GLU A 524 2.73 -1.57 7.15
N ARG A 525 1.85 -2.53 6.82
CA ARG A 525 2.19 -3.71 6.02
C ARG A 525 1.65 -3.59 4.59
N LYS A 526 2.36 -4.19 3.65
CA LYS A 526 1.97 -4.36 2.25
C LYS A 526 0.94 -5.48 2.13
N LYS A 527 -0.21 -5.15 1.57
CA LYS A 527 -1.23 -6.11 1.14
C LYS A 527 -1.33 -6.09 -0.37
N THR A 528 -0.78 -7.11 -1.01
CA THR A 528 -0.74 -7.24 -2.47
C THR A 528 -2.15 -7.31 -3.07
N VAL A 529 -2.36 -6.61 -4.17
CA VAL A 529 -3.60 -6.66 -4.95
C VAL A 529 -3.66 -7.99 -5.71
N LYS A 530 -4.80 -8.69 -5.62
CA LYS A 530 -4.97 -9.97 -6.31
C LYS A 530 -4.87 -9.77 -7.83
N GLY A 531 -3.99 -10.53 -8.48
CA GLY A 531 -3.81 -10.51 -9.94
C GLY A 531 -2.75 -9.53 -10.45
N VAL A 532 -2.24 -8.60 -9.64
CA VAL A 532 -1.18 -7.65 -10.04
C VAL A 532 -0.10 -7.58 -8.95
N PRO A 533 1.01 -8.34 -9.07
CA PRO A 533 1.96 -8.51 -7.98
C PRO A 533 2.72 -7.24 -7.58
N CYS A 534 2.90 -6.28 -8.51
CA CYS A 534 3.60 -5.03 -8.24
C CYS A 534 2.75 -3.97 -7.52
N CYS A 535 1.46 -4.24 -7.32
CA CYS A 535 0.52 -3.32 -6.69
C CYS A 535 0.18 -3.83 -5.28
N TRP A 536 0.27 -2.95 -4.28
CA TRP A 536 -0.11 -3.23 -2.91
C TRP A 536 -0.84 -2.05 -2.27
N HIS A 537 -1.67 -2.36 -1.28
CA HIS A 537 -2.22 -1.37 -0.36
C HIS A 537 -1.43 -1.40 0.95
N CYS A 538 -1.19 -0.23 1.52
CA CYS A 538 -0.57 -0.12 2.83
C CYS A 538 -1.66 -0.16 3.89
N GLU A 539 -1.62 -1.19 4.74
CA GLU A 539 -2.53 -1.33 5.88
C GLU A 539 -1.75 -1.11 7.17
N ARG A 540 -2.22 -0.20 8.01
CA ARG A 540 -1.60 0.06 9.31
C ARG A 540 -1.80 -1.12 10.25
N CYS A 541 -0.76 -1.51 10.99
CA CYS A 541 -0.90 -2.51 12.05
C CYS A 541 -1.77 -1.93 13.18
N GLU A 542 -2.96 -2.50 13.45
CA GLU A 542 -3.92 -1.99 14.43
C GLU A 542 -3.82 -2.65 15.82
N GLY A 543 -4.29 -1.93 16.85
CA GLY A 543 -4.30 -2.42 18.23
C GLY A 543 -2.88 -2.66 18.77
N TYR A 544 -2.66 -3.80 19.42
CA TYR A 544 -1.37 -4.21 19.97
C TYR A 544 -0.45 -4.88 18.96
N HIS A 545 -0.74 -4.79 17.66
CA HIS A 545 0.13 -5.33 16.63
C HIS A 545 1.23 -4.34 16.24
N TYR A 546 2.39 -4.87 15.92
CA TYR A 546 3.54 -4.14 15.39
C TYR A 546 4.01 -4.79 14.09
N GLN A 547 4.69 -4.01 13.25
CA GLN A 547 5.25 -4.45 11.98
C GLN A 547 6.54 -5.22 12.23
N VAL A 548 6.57 -6.49 11.84
CA VAL A 548 7.79 -7.33 11.89
C VAL A 548 8.50 -7.28 10.55
N ASP A 549 7.74 -7.53 9.48
CA ASP A 549 8.21 -7.52 8.10
C ASP A 549 7.36 -6.57 7.25
N GLU A 550 7.75 -6.36 6.00
CA GLU A 550 6.96 -5.56 5.06
C GLU A 550 5.56 -6.12 4.81
N PHE A 551 5.29 -7.39 5.08
CA PHE A 551 4.01 -8.05 4.77
C PHE A 551 3.19 -8.46 6.00
N ASN A 552 3.80 -8.50 7.19
CA ASN A 552 3.22 -9.12 8.38
C ASN A 552 3.21 -8.18 9.58
N CYS A 553 2.09 -8.18 10.31
CA CYS A 553 1.96 -7.55 11.62
C CYS A 553 1.74 -8.65 12.67
N GLU A 554 2.45 -8.58 13.80
CA GLU A 554 2.34 -9.53 14.90
C GLU A 554 1.93 -8.86 16.21
N LEU A 555 1.36 -9.63 17.14
CA LEU A 555 0.87 -9.12 18.43
C LEU A 555 2.01 -8.93 19.43
N CYS A 556 2.09 -7.77 20.07
CA CYS A 556 3.04 -7.55 21.18
C CYS A 556 2.73 -8.45 22.39
N PRO A 557 3.77 -8.87 23.15
CA PRO A 557 3.61 -9.58 24.42
C PRO A 557 2.74 -8.83 25.43
N ILE A 558 2.12 -9.55 26.38
CA ILE A 558 1.11 -8.98 27.29
C ILE A 558 1.62 -7.82 28.18
N ASN A 559 2.89 -7.85 28.56
CA ASN A 559 3.56 -6.82 29.36
C ASN A 559 4.09 -5.64 28.52
N LYS A 560 3.88 -5.67 27.20
CA LYS A 560 4.35 -4.68 26.24
C LYS A 560 3.20 -4.11 25.41
N ARG A 561 3.45 -2.94 24.85
CA ARG A 561 2.62 -2.22 23.89
C ARG A 561 3.47 -1.73 22.72
N PRO A 562 2.92 -1.56 21.51
CA PRO A 562 3.69 -1.03 20.39
C PRO A 562 4.24 0.38 20.68
N ASN A 563 5.37 0.71 20.07
CA ASN A 563 5.91 2.07 20.02
C ASN A 563 5.04 2.97 19.11
N ALA A 564 5.27 4.29 19.11
CA ALA A 564 4.48 5.23 18.31
C ALA A 564 4.50 4.92 16.80
N ASN A 565 5.66 4.45 16.31
CA ASN A 565 5.86 4.05 14.92
C ASN A 565 5.40 2.61 14.62
N ARG A 566 4.92 1.87 15.62
CA ARG A 566 4.49 0.47 15.56
C ARG A 566 5.48 -0.48 14.87
N THR A 567 6.78 -0.24 15.04
CA THR A 567 7.88 -1.08 14.55
C THR A 567 8.48 -1.99 15.62
N ASP A 568 8.21 -1.72 16.90
CA ASP A 568 8.73 -2.50 18.02
C ASP A 568 7.80 -2.39 19.24
N CYS A 569 7.97 -3.27 20.23
CA CYS A 569 7.18 -3.35 21.44
C CYS A 569 7.94 -2.80 22.66
N GLN A 570 7.40 -1.76 23.28
CA GLN A 570 7.87 -1.13 24.52
C GLN A 570 7.10 -1.62 25.75
N LEU A 571 7.70 -1.56 26.94
CA LEU A 571 7.05 -1.98 28.19
C LEU A 571 5.86 -1.08 28.54
N ILE A 572 4.78 -1.68 29.06
CA ILE A 572 3.62 -0.93 29.58
C ILE A 572 4.05 -0.23 30.88
N PRO A 573 3.84 1.09 31.00
CA PRO A 573 4.21 1.83 32.20
C PRO A 573 3.31 1.45 33.38
N ILE A 574 3.93 1.38 34.56
CA ILE A 574 3.28 0.94 35.80
C ILE A 574 2.78 2.16 36.57
N ILE A 575 1.52 2.14 36.99
CA ILE A 575 0.93 3.15 37.87
C ILE A 575 0.80 2.62 39.31
N LYS A 576 0.90 3.54 40.26
CA LYS A 576 0.79 3.29 41.70
C LYS A 576 -0.04 4.40 42.34
N LEU A 577 -0.62 4.13 43.51
CA LEU A 577 -1.30 5.17 44.29
C LEU A 577 -0.26 6.19 44.79
N GLU A 578 -0.37 7.43 44.33
CA GLU A 578 0.52 8.51 44.75
C GLU A 578 -0.07 9.30 45.91
N TRP A 579 0.79 9.77 46.82
CA TRP A 579 0.40 10.54 48.00
C TRP A 579 -0.30 11.87 47.67
N HIS A 580 -0.06 12.42 46.48
CA HIS A 580 -0.68 13.66 46.00
C HIS A 580 -2.07 13.44 45.38
N SER A 581 -2.52 12.19 45.23
CA SER A 581 -3.84 11.90 44.71
C SER A 581 -4.93 12.42 45.66
N PRO A 582 -6.01 13.05 45.15
CA PRO A 582 -7.14 13.47 45.99
C PRO A 582 -7.72 12.33 46.83
N TRP A 583 -7.69 11.11 46.30
CA TRP A 583 -8.12 9.87 46.97
C TRP A 583 -7.25 9.51 48.19
N ALA A 584 -5.96 9.88 48.20
CA ALA A 584 -5.05 9.64 49.31
C ALA A 584 -5.05 10.78 50.35
N ILE A 585 -5.22 12.03 49.92
CA ILE A 585 -5.13 13.21 50.79
C ILE A 585 -6.20 13.21 51.89
N VAL A 586 -7.46 12.90 51.54
CA VAL A 586 -8.58 12.95 52.49
C VAL A 586 -8.42 11.95 53.65
N PRO A 587 -8.15 10.65 53.42
CA PRO A 587 -7.91 9.71 54.51
C PRO A 587 -6.70 10.08 55.38
N VAL A 588 -5.60 10.53 54.77
CA VAL A 588 -4.37 10.91 55.49
C VAL A 588 -4.65 12.07 56.45
N PHE A 589 -5.38 13.09 55.99
CA PHE A 589 -5.73 14.23 56.83
C PHE A 589 -6.55 13.83 58.06
N ILE A 590 -7.58 12.98 57.87
CA ILE A 590 -8.39 12.45 58.97
C ILE A 590 -7.53 11.63 59.94
N ALA A 591 -6.62 10.80 59.44
CA ALA A 591 -5.73 9.98 60.25
C ALA A 591 -4.75 10.83 61.08
N ILE A 592 -4.16 11.89 60.51
CA ILE A 592 -3.26 12.81 61.23
C ILE A 592 -4.01 13.49 62.39
N LEU A 593 -5.20 14.04 62.13
CA LEU A 593 -6.02 14.65 63.17
C LEU A 593 -6.38 13.64 64.27
N GLY A 594 -6.73 12.42 63.87
CA GLY A 594 -7.03 11.32 64.78
C GLY A 594 -5.85 10.92 65.68
N ILE A 595 -4.64 10.83 65.11
CA ILE A 595 -3.42 10.52 65.86
C ILE A 595 -3.08 11.63 66.87
N ILE A 596 -3.18 12.89 66.46
CA ILE A 596 -2.95 14.04 67.35
C ILE A 596 -3.95 14.02 68.51
N ALA A 597 -5.24 13.85 68.21
CA ALA A 597 -6.28 13.78 69.23
C ALA A 597 -6.09 12.57 70.17
N THR A 598 -5.77 11.39 69.63
CA THR A 598 -5.55 10.18 70.44
C THR A 598 -4.34 10.35 71.36
N THR A 599 -3.24 10.92 70.85
CA THR A 599 -2.04 11.21 71.64
C THR A 599 -2.34 12.19 72.76
N PHE A 600 -3.12 13.24 72.49
CA PHE A 600 -3.58 14.19 73.51
C PHE A 600 -4.39 13.51 74.62
N VAL A 601 -5.31 12.60 74.27
CA VAL A 601 -6.07 11.82 75.26
C VAL A 601 -5.14 10.90 76.08
N ILE A 602 -4.21 10.18 75.44
CA ILE A 602 -3.25 9.30 76.12
C ILE A 602 -2.40 10.11 77.12
N VAL A 603 -1.80 11.22 76.70
CA VAL A 603 -0.98 12.09 77.57
C VAL A 603 -1.79 12.59 78.77
N THR A 604 -3.03 13.02 78.54
CA THR A 604 -3.93 13.46 79.62
C THR A 604 -4.24 12.34 80.60
N PHE A 605 -4.55 11.13 80.11
CA PHE A 605 -4.85 9.97 80.94
C PHE A 605 -3.64 9.50 81.76
N VAL A 606 -2.44 9.54 81.18
CA VAL A 606 -1.18 9.21 81.88
C VAL A 606 -0.86 10.27 82.94
N ARG A 607 -1.01 11.56 82.62
CA ARG A 607 -0.71 12.66 83.56
C ARG A 607 -1.65 12.70 84.77
N TYR A 608 -2.91 12.30 84.58
CA TYR A 608 -3.97 12.30 85.59
C TYR A 608 -4.40 10.87 85.99
N ASN A 609 -3.47 9.91 85.92
CA ASN A 609 -3.75 8.47 86.07
C ASN A 609 -4.31 8.07 87.47
N ASP A 610 -4.09 8.91 88.48
CA ASP A 610 -4.59 8.67 89.84
C ASP A 610 -5.96 9.28 90.12
N THR A 611 -6.54 10.01 89.16
CA THR A 611 -7.85 10.61 89.32
C THR A 611 -8.97 9.56 89.41
N PRO A 612 -10.01 9.78 90.25
CA PRO A 612 -11.12 8.84 90.41
C PRO A 612 -11.84 8.49 89.10
N ILE A 613 -11.94 9.43 88.16
CA ILE A 613 -12.59 9.23 86.85
C ILE A 613 -11.82 8.22 85.99
N VAL A 614 -10.49 8.35 85.91
CA VAL A 614 -9.62 7.44 85.14
C VAL A 614 -9.57 6.06 85.79
N ARG A 615 -9.51 5.98 87.12
CA ARG A 615 -9.58 4.72 87.88
C ARG A 615 -10.93 4.00 87.73
N ALA A 616 -12.06 4.73 87.73
CA ALA A 616 -13.39 4.16 87.57
C ALA A 616 -13.62 3.55 86.16
N SER A 617 -13.11 4.20 85.13
CA SER A 617 -13.15 3.76 83.72
C SER A 617 -12.40 2.44 83.44
N GLY A 618 -11.56 1.98 84.39
CA GLY A 618 -10.67 0.84 84.21
C GLY A 618 -9.42 1.22 83.41
N ARG A 619 -8.36 1.62 84.12
CA ARG A 619 -7.11 2.18 83.57
C ARG A 619 -6.51 1.30 82.48
N GLU A 620 -6.26 0.04 82.80
CA GLU A 620 -5.56 -0.90 81.91
C GLU A 620 -6.33 -1.14 80.60
N LEU A 621 -7.63 -1.41 80.66
CA LEU A 621 -8.47 -1.60 79.48
C LEU A 621 -8.62 -0.33 78.65
N SER A 622 -8.58 0.84 79.30
CA SER A 622 -8.67 2.13 78.62
C SER A 622 -7.39 2.43 77.82
N TYR A 623 -6.22 2.00 78.31
CA TYR A 623 -4.97 2.09 77.53
C TYR A 623 -4.96 1.11 76.35
N VAL A 624 -5.39 -0.15 76.54
CA VAL A 624 -5.49 -1.13 75.45
C VAL A 624 -6.43 -0.63 74.33
N LEU A 625 -7.57 -0.02 74.69
CA LEU A 625 -8.48 0.59 73.73
C LEU A 625 -7.86 1.79 73.00
N LEU A 626 -7.16 2.69 73.71
CA LEU A 626 -6.47 3.83 73.08
C LEU A 626 -5.33 3.38 72.15
N THR A 627 -4.61 2.30 72.49
CA THR A 627 -3.62 1.69 71.59
C THR A 627 -4.28 1.12 70.33
N GLY A 628 -5.44 0.47 70.45
CA GLY A 628 -6.23 0.02 69.31
C GLY A 628 -6.67 1.18 68.39
N ILE A 629 -7.17 2.27 68.97
CA ILE A 629 -7.57 3.49 68.24
C ILE A 629 -6.36 4.11 67.50
N PHE A 630 -5.21 4.20 68.16
CA PHE A 630 -3.97 4.70 67.54
C PHE A 630 -3.53 3.83 66.36
N LEU A 631 -3.60 2.50 66.50
CA LEU A 631 -3.29 1.56 65.41
C LEU A 631 -4.27 1.70 64.25
N CYS A 632 -5.57 1.90 64.51
CA CYS A 632 -6.57 2.12 63.46
C CYS A 632 -6.25 3.33 62.57
N TYR A 633 -5.80 4.45 63.14
CA TYR A 633 -5.37 5.60 62.35
C TYR A 633 -4.02 5.37 61.63
N SER A 634 -3.11 4.62 62.26
CA SER A 634 -1.79 4.33 61.69
C SER A 634 -1.87 3.44 60.43
N ILE A 635 -2.88 2.57 60.33
CA ILE A 635 -3.12 1.70 59.16
C ILE A 635 -3.34 2.49 57.87
N THR A 636 -3.92 3.69 57.95
CA THR A 636 -4.17 4.55 56.78
C THR A 636 -2.88 4.83 56.00
N PHE A 637 -1.77 5.07 56.68
CA PHE A 637 -0.46 5.28 56.04
C PHE A 637 0.07 4.01 55.37
N LEU A 638 -0.10 2.86 56.01
CA LEU A 638 0.31 1.57 55.44
C LEU A 638 -0.47 1.25 54.17
N MET A 639 -1.77 1.53 54.14
CA MET A 639 -2.63 1.28 52.97
C MET A 639 -2.36 2.20 51.78
N ILE A 640 -1.81 3.40 52.02
CA ILE A 640 -1.49 4.37 50.95
C ILE A 640 -0.04 4.24 50.47
N ALA A 641 0.88 3.76 51.31
CA ALA A 641 2.28 3.57 50.96
C ALA A 641 2.49 2.76 49.67
N SER A 642 3.63 2.93 49.00
CA SER A 642 3.93 2.15 47.81
C SER A 642 3.95 0.65 48.15
N PRO A 643 3.23 -0.21 47.39
CA PRO A 643 3.25 -1.65 47.61
C PRO A 643 4.67 -2.19 47.49
N ASP A 644 5.13 -2.78 48.58
CA ASP A 644 6.38 -3.52 48.69
C ASP A 644 6.09 -4.74 49.56
N THR A 645 6.89 -5.79 49.43
CA THR A 645 6.78 -7.03 50.20
C THR A 645 6.62 -6.76 51.71
N VAL A 646 7.41 -5.83 52.25
CA VAL A 646 7.34 -5.41 53.66
C VAL A 646 6.03 -4.68 53.97
N ILE A 647 5.63 -3.73 53.11
CA ILE A 647 4.39 -2.96 53.29
C ILE A 647 3.16 -3.87 53.18
N CYS A 648 3.12 -4.79 52.22
CA CYS A 648 2.05 -5.77 52.05
C CYS A 648 1.92 -6.69 53.27
N SER A 649 3.06 -7.09 53.86
CA SER A 649 3.08 -7.84 55.13
C SER A 649 2.44 -7.05 56.26
N PHE A 650 2.85 -5.79 56.46
CA PHE A 650 2.30 -4.94 57.52
C PHE A 650 0.82 -4.60 57.30
N ARG A 651 0.38 -4.38 56.06
CA ARG A 651 -1.04 -4.20 55.74
C ARG A 651 -1.87 -5.37 56.26
N ARG A 652 -1.46 -6.59 55.96
CA ARG A 652 -2.19 -7.80 56.35
C ARG A 652 -2.23 -8.03 57.86
N ILE A 653 -1.16 -7.68 58.57
CA ILE A 653 -1.10 -7.77 60.05
C ILE A 653 -2.01 -6.74 60.69
N PHE A 654 -1.83 -5.46 60.37
CA PHE A 654 -2.47 -4.40 61.13
C PHE A 654 -3.93 -4.18 60.77
N LEU A 655 -4.36 -4.49 59.53
CA LEU A 655 -5.74 -4.28 59.07
C LEU A 655 -6.78 -4.93 59.99
N GLY A 656 -6.57 -6.19 60.38
CA GLY A 656 -7.45 -6.89 61.32
C GLY A 656 -7.16 -6.56 62.79
N LEU A 657 -5.87 -6.41 63.16
CA LEU A 657 -5.46 -6.27 64.55
C LEU A 657 -5.90 -4.94 65.18
N GLY A 658 -5.79 -3.79 64.51
CA GLY A 658 -6.16 -2.50 65.10
C GLY A 658 -7.61 -2.46 65.61
N MET A 659 -8.54 -2.94 64.77
CA MET A 659 -9.95 -3.06 65.12
C MET A 659 -10.18 -4.11 66.22
N CYS A 660 -9.44 -5.23 66.18
CA CYS A 660 -9.52 -6.28 67.19
C CYS A 660 -9.11 -5.77 68.58
N PHE A 661 -8.03 -5.00 68.69
CA PHE A 661 -7.61 -4.37 69.96
C PHE A 661 -8.73 -3.48 70.53
N SER A 662 -9.33 -2.67 69.68
CA SER A 662 -10.41 -1.75 70.08
C SER A 662 -11.66 -2.50 70.54
N TYR A 663 -12.17 -3.44 69.74
CA TYR A 663 -13.40 -4.15 70.08
C TYR A 663 -13.22 -5.21 71.17
N ALA A 664 -12.06 -5.86 71.29
CA ALA A 664 -11.81 -6.77 72.41
C ALA A 664 -11.81 -6.04 73.76
N ALA A 665 -11.21 -4.84 73.82
CA ALA A 665 -11.24 -4.01 75.03
C ALA A 665 -12.65 -3.51 75.35
N LEU A 666 -13.41 -3.05 74.34
CA LEU A 666 -14.81 -2.66 74.50
C LEU A 666 -15.71 -3.81 74.94
N LEU A 667 -15.53 -5.01 74.37
CA LEU A 667 -16.26 -6.21 74.75
C LEU A 667 -16.03 -6.55 76.20
N THR A 668 -14.76 -6.61 76.63
CA THR A 668 -14.40 -6.92 78.02
C THR A 668 -14.96 -5.88 78.98
N LYS A 669 -14.94 -4.60 78.60
CA LYS A 669 -15.50 -3.50 79.39
C LYS A 669 -17.03 -3.60 79.53
N THR A 670 -17.72 -3.92 78.45
CA THR A 670 -19.18 -4.06 78.42
C THR A 670 -19.63 -5.32 79.14
N ASN A 671 -18.91 -6.44 78.94
CA ASN A 671 -19.15 -7.71 79.63
C ASN A 671 -18.94 -7.56 81.14
N ARG A 672 -17.92 -6.80 81.59
CA ARG A 672 -17.74 -6.45 83.01
C ARG A 672 -19.00 -5.77 83.57
N ILE A 673 -19.54 -4.76 82.88
CA ILE A 673 -20.75 -4.04 83.31
C ILE A 673 -21.95 -5.00 83.38
N HIS A 674 -22.14 -5.84 82.35
CA HIS A 674 -23.21 -6.83 82.30
C HIS A 674 -23.13 -7.81 83.49
N ARG A 675 -21.95 -8.37 83.78
CA ARG A 675 -21.74 -9.34 84.86
C ARG A 675 -21.96 -8.75 86.25
N ILE A 676 -21.56 -7.49 86.46
CA ILE A 676 -21.81 -6.76 87.72
C ILE A 676 -23.32 -6.60 87.96
N PHE A 677 -24.07 -6.20 86.94
CA PHE A 677 -25.51 -5.94 87.08
C PHE A 677 -26.35 -7.22 87.15
N GLU A 678 -26.04 -8.22 86.32
CA GLU A 678 -26.80 -9.47 86.24
C GLU A 678 -26.60 -10.35 87.48
N GLN A 679 -25.38 -10.38 88.03
CA GLN A 679 -25.12 -11.06 89.30
C GLN A 679 -25.64 -10.26 90.49
N GLY A 680 -25.62 -8.92 90.43
CA GLY A 680 -26.23 -8.04 91.43
C GLY A 680 -27.75 -8.23 91.57
N LYS A 681 -28.43 -8.73 90.53
CA LYS A 681 -29.85 -9.15 90.61
C LYS A 681 -30.05 -10.50 91.31
N LYS A 682 -29.04 -11.37 91.34
CA LYS A 682 -29.14 -12.77 91.81
C LYS A 682 -28.46 -13.01 93.16
N SER A 683 -27.44 -12.22 93.55
CA SER A 683 -26.67 -12.41 94.79
C SER A 683 -25.92 -11.13 95.20
N VAL A 684 -25.61 -11.02 96.51
CA VAL A 684 -24.79 -9.94 97.10
C VAL A 684 -23.27 -10.22 96.97
N THR A 685 -22.89 -11.42 96.50
CA THR A 685 -21.48 -11.79 96.30
C THR A 685 -20.89 -11.20 95.03
N ALA A 686 -19.65 -10.73 95.10
CA ALA A 686 -18.95 -10.17 93.95
C ALA A 686 -18.74 -11.25 92.85
N PRO A 687 -19.01 -10.93 91.57
CA PRO A 687 -18.70 -11.83 90.47
C PRO A 687 -17.23 -12.24 90.41
N LYS A 688 -16.98 -13.50 89.99
CA LYS A 688 -15.63 -13.98 89.63
C LYS A 688 -15.04 -13.09 88.50
N PHE A 689 -13.74 -13.03 88.26
CA PHE A 689 -13.14 -12.28 87.12
C PHE A 689 -13.44 -10.76 87.02
N ILE A 690 -13.56 -10.05 88.15
CA ILE A 690 -13.64 -8.56 88.17
C ILE A 690 -12.25 -7.91 88.30
N SER A 691 -11.23 -8.66 88.68
CA SER A 691 -9.87 -8.13 88.85
C SER A 691 -9.31 -7.57 87.53
N PRO A 692 -8.59 -6.43 87.54
CA PRO A 692 -7.93 -5.87 86.37
C PRO A 692 -7.04 -6.89 85.64
N ALA A 693 -6.33 -7.75 86.39
CA ALA A 693 -5.50 -8.81 85.80
C ALA A 693 -6.34 -9.82 84.98
N SER A 694 -7.48 -10.26 85.51
CA SER A 694 -8.38 -11.18 84.79
C SER A 694 -9.02 -10.55 83.55
N GLN A 695 -9.26 -9.23 83.55
CA GLN A 695 -9.80 -8.51 82.40
C GLN A 695 -8.78 -8.36 81.28
N LEU A 696 -7.51 -8.11 81.64
CA LEU A 696 -6.41 -8.09 80.67
C LEU A 696 -6.21 -9.47 80.04
N VAL A 697 -6.23 -10.55 80.83
CA VAL A 697 -6.14 -11.92 80.30
C VAL A 697 -7.26 -12.20 79.30
N ILE A 698 -8.52 -11.88 79.61
CA ILE A 698 -9.65 -12.07 78.68
C ILE A 698 -9.43 -11.27 77.38
N THR A 699 -9.00 -10.01 77.51
CA THR A 699 -8.78 -9.12 76.35
C THR A 699 -7.64 -9.63 75.47
N PHE A 700 -6.50 -10.00 76.06
CA PHE A 700 -5.36 -10.53 75.33
C PHE A 700 -5.65 -11.91 74.72
N SER A 701 -6.46 -12.76 75.37
CA SER A 701 -6.91 -14.03 74.76
C SER A 701 -7.75 -13.80 73.51
N LEU A 702 -8.67 -12.82 73.53
CA LEU A 702 -9.47 -12.47 72.35
C LEU A 702 -8.62 -11.88 71.21
N ILE A 703 -7.59 -11.09 71.54
CA ILE A 703 -6.64 -10.53 70.56
C ILE A 703 -5.73 -11.63 70.00
N SER A 704 -5.29 -12.57 70.84
CA SER A 704 -4.41 -13.67 70.44
C SER A 704 -5.05 -14.56 69.37
N LEU A 705 -6.38 -14.71 69.40
CA LEU A 705 -7.09 -15.47 68.37
C LEU A 705 -6.94 -14.85 66.98
N GLN A 706 -7.04 -13.52 66.86
CA GLN A 706 -6.80 -12.81 65.60
C GLN A 706 -5.34 -12.94 65.17
N LEU A 707 -4.40 -12.83 66.11
CA LEU A 707 -2.97 -12.90 65.84
C LEU A 707 -2.56 -14.28 65.29
N ILE A 708 -3.06 -15.37 65.90
CA ILE A 708 -2.86 -16.75 65.43
C ILE A 708 -3.44 -16.92 64.02
N GLY A 709 -4.65 -16.37 63.77
CA GLY A 709 -5.27 -16.40 62.45
C GLY A 709 -4.40 -15.74 61.36
N VAL A 710 -3.80 -14.59 61.65
CA VAL A 710 -2.89 -13.90 60.73
C VAL A 710 -1.61 -14.71 60.48
N PHE A 711 -1.02 -15.33 61.51
CA PHE A 711 0.20 -16.15 61.34
C PHE A 711 -0.05 -17.41 60.52
N ILE A 712 -1.19 -18.10 60.74
CA ILE A 712 -1.61 -19.23 59.90
C ILE A 712 -1.75 -18.77 58.44
N TRP A 713 -2.32 -17.58 58.23
CA TRP A 713 -2.48 -17.03 56.89
C TRP A 713 -1.15 -16.76 56.20
N PHE A 714 -0.16 -16.22 56.92
CA PHE A 714 1.19 -15.99 56.37
C PHE A 714 1.87 -17.29 55.93
N ALA A 715 1.58 -18.41 56.60
CA ALA A 715 2.14 -19.71 56.24
C ALA A 715 1.50 -20.32 54.98
N ILE A 716 0.20 -20.07 54.77
CA ILE A 716 -0.54 -20.61 53.62
C ILE A 716 -0.28 -19.77 52.37
N ASP A 717 -0.24 -18.45 52.52
CA ASP A 717 -0.20 -17.51 51.40
C ASP A 717 0.77 -16.36 51.72
N PRO A 718 2.04 -16.41 51.28
CA PRO A 718 3.05 -15.43 51.62
C PRO A 718 2.81 -14.08 50.90
N PRO A 719 2.97 -12.93 51.59
CA PRO A 719 2.72 -11.62 51.00
C PRO A 719 3.77 -11.29 49.92
N HIS A 720 3.32 -11.06 48.69
CA HIS A 720 4.15 -10.59 47.59
C HIS A 720 3.44 -9.49 46.78
N THR A 721 4.18 -8.84 45.88
CA THR A 721 3.67 -7.79 45.00
C THR A 721 3.48 -8.33 43.60
N ILE A 722 2.40 -7.91 42.92
CA ILE A 722 2.09 -8.27 41.55
C ILE A 722 1.78 -7.02 40.72
N VAL A 723 2.14 -7.08 39.44
CA VAL A 723 1.76 -6.07 38.46
C VAL A 723 0.66 -6.65 37.58
N ASP A 724 -0.53 -6.09 37.71
CA ASP A 724 -1.68 -6.50 36.92
C ASP A 724 -1.75 -5.67 35.63
N TYR A 725 -1.50 -6.32 34.51
CA TYR A 725 -1.59 -5.72 33.18
C TYR A 725 -2.96 -5.91 32.52
N GLY A 726 -3.89 -6.63 33.15
CA GLY A 726 -5.21 -6.97 32.61
C GLY A 726 -6.28 -5.94 32.97
N GLU A 727 -6.32 -5.49 34.22
CA GLU A 727 -7.37 -4.58 34.71
C GLU A 727 -7.44 -3.22 33.97
N GLN A 728 -6.33 -2.77 33.37
CA GLN A 728 -6.22 -1.47 32.70
C GLN A 728 -5.69 -1.55 31.26
N ARG A 729 -5.91 -2.69 30.59
CA ARG A 729 -5.59 -2.87 29.18
C ARG A 729 -6.72 -2.32 28.31
N THR A 730 -6.62 -1.05 27.94
CA THR A 730 -7.57 -0.40 27.04
C THR A 730 -7.43 -0.90 25.60
N LEU A 731 -8.48 -0.72 24.79
CA LEU A 731 -8.46 -0.93 23.34
C LEU A 731 -7.36 -0.09 22.67
N GLU A 732 -7.13 1.13 23.16
CA GLU A 732 -6.02 1.99 22.75
C GLU A 732 -4.73 1.61 23.51
N PRO A 733 -3.65 1.17 22.84
CA PRO A 733 -2.41 0.75 23.50
C PRO A 733 -1.70 1.89 24.25
N GLU A 734 -1.86 3.13 23.80
CA GLU A 734 -1.20 4.30 24.41
C GLU A 734 -1.70 4.59 25.84
N ASN A 735 -2.92 4.16 26.14
CA ASN A 735 -3.56 4.34 27.43
C ASN A 735 -3.43 3.11 28.35
N ALA A 736 -2.84 2.02 27.85
CA ALA A 736 -2.60 0.83 28.64
C ALA A 736 -1.62 1.14 29.79
N ARG A 737 -2.00 0.77 31.00
CA ARG A 737 -1.18 0.89 32.22
C ARG A 737 -1.17 -0.43 32.97
N GLY A 738 -0.07 -0.73 33.65
CA GLY A 738 0.01 -1.84 34.61
C GLY A 738 -0.24 -1.32 36.02
N VAL A 739 -1.04 -2.01 36.83
CA VAL A 739 -1.33 -1.59 38.22
C VAL A 739 -0.46 -2.39 39.18
N LEU A 740 0.40 -1.71 39.95
CA LEU A 740 1.17 -2.36 41.02
C LEU A 740 0.31 -2.50 42.28
N LYS A 741 0.03 -3.73 42.71
CA LYS A 741 -0.75 -4.04 43.91
C LYS A 741 -0.10 -5.15 44.75
N CYS A 742 -0.50 -5.26 46.02
CA CYS A 742 -0.21 -6.43 46.83
C CYS A 742 -1.06 -7.60 46.33
N ASP A 743 -0.52 -8.82 46.28
CA ASP A 743 -1.32 -10.00 45.95
C ASP A 743 -2.21 -10.38 47.13
N ILE A 744 -3.37 -9.73 47.21
CA ILE A 744 -4.38 -9.95 48.24
C ILE A 744 -5.72 -9.95 47.52
N SER A 745 -6.44 -11.07 47.56
CA SER A 745 -7.77 -11.16 46.98
C SER A 745 -8.81 -10.37 47.78
N ASP A 746 -9.86 -9.87 47.11
CA ASP A 746 -10.96 -9.14 47.75
C ASP A 746 -11.62 -9.98 48.87
N LEU A 747 -11.70 -11.30 48.68
CA LEU A 747 -12.18 -12.25 49.69
C LEU A 747 -11.24 -12.32 50.90
N SER A 748 -9.93 -12.32 50.67
CA SER A 748 -8.93 -12.32 51.75
C SER A 748 -8.99 -11.06 52.59
N LEU A 749 -9.21 -9.91 51.96
CA LEU A 749 -9.41 -8.65 52.67
C LEU A 749 -10.60 -8.73 53.64
N ILE A 750 -11.73 -9.26 53.18
CA ILE A 750 -12.96 -9.37 53.99
C ILE A 750 -12.83 -10.40 55.09
N CYS A 751 -12.27 -11.57 54.79
CA CYS A 751 -12.02 -12.62 55.77
C CYS A 751 -11.11 -12.11 56.91
N SER A 752 -10.13 -11.24 56.61
CA SER A 752 -9.27 -10.63 57.64
C SER A 752 -10.01 -9.70 58.61
N LEU A 753 -11.11 -9.08 58.16
CA LEU A 753 -11.99 -8.22 58.95
C LEU A 753 -13.12 -8.98 59.64
N GLY A 754 -13.41 -10.21 59.22
CA GLY A 754 -14.56 -10.99 59.67
C GLY A 754 -14.62 -11.19 61.19
N TYR A 755 -13.49 -11.52 61.82
CA TYR A 755 -13.44 -11.68 63.28
C TYR A 755 -13.64 -10.35 64.02
N SER A 756 -13.07 -9.25 63.51
CA SER A 756 -13.29 -7.91 64.08
C SER A 756 -14.76 -7.48 63.97
N ILE A 757 -15.44 -7.81 62.88
CA ILE A 757 -16.89 -7.58 62.72
C ILE A 757 -17.68 -8.47 63.70
N LEU A 758 -17.30 -9.74 63.89
CA LEU A 758 -17.93 -10.63 64.87
C LEU A 758 -17.80 -10.08 66.30
N LEU A 759 -16.61 -9.58 66.67
CA LEU A 759 -16.39 -8.92 67.97
C LEU A 759 -17.27 -7.68 68.11
N MET A 760 -17.37 -6.85 67.07
CA MET A 760 -18.23 -5.67 67.06
C MET A 760 -19.71 -6.04 67.28
N VAL A 761 -20.24 -7.00 66.52
CA VAL A 761 -21.63 -7.46 66.68
C VAL A 761 -21.88 -8.00 68.09
N THR A 762 -20.94 -8.80 68.60
CA THR A 762 -21.02 -9.34 69.96
C THR A 762 -21.02 -8.21 71.00
N CYS A 763 -20.17 -7.20 70.85
CA CYS A 763 -20.16 -6.00 71.69
C CYS A 763 -21.52 -5.29 71.67
N THR A 764 -22.13 -5.13 70.50
CA THR A 764 -23.44 -4.48 70.35
C THR A 764 -24.54 -5.24 71.08
N VAL A 765 -24.55 -6.57 71.00
CA VAL A 765 -25.51 -7.42 71.75
C VAL A 765 -25.35 -7.21 73.27
N TYR A 766 -24.11 -7.17 73.78
CA TYR A 766 -23.87 -6.90 75.19
C TYR A 766 -24.24 -5.45 75.58
N ALA A 767 -23.98 -4.48 74.71
CA ALA A 767 -24.34 -3.08 74.94
C ALA A 767 -25.86 -2.91 75.10
N ILE A 768 -26.66 -3.59 74.26
CA ILE A 768 -28.13 -3.63 74.38
C ILE A 768 -28.55 -4.21 75.72
N LYS A 769 -27.95 -5.34 76.14
CA LYS A 769 -28.23 -5.97 77.45
C LYS A 769 -27.90 -5.07 78.64
N THR A 770 -26.96 -4.13 78.48
CA THR A 770 -26.55 -3.18 79.53
C THR A 770 -27.29 -1.84 79.51
N ARG A 771 -28.24 -1.61 78.59
CA ARG A 771 -28.96 -0.33 78.46
C ARG A 771 -29.80 0.05 79.69
N GLY A 772 -30.28 -0.94 80.44
CA GLY A 772 -31.12 -0.74 81.63
C GLY A 772 -30.36 -0.43 82.94
N VAL A 773 -29.05 -0.17 82.88
CA VAL A 773 -28.25 0.18 84.06
C VAL A 773 -28.56 1.62 84.50
N PRO A 774 -28.86 1.87 85.80
CA PRO A 774 -29.20 3.20 86.30
C PRO A 774 -28.05 4.22 86.15
N GLU A 775 -28.40 5.50 86.02
CA GLU A 775 -27.49 6.62 85.67
C GLU A 775 -26.34 6.87 86.66
N THR A 776 -26.35 6.22 87.83
CA THR A 776 -25.22 6.27 88.76
C THR A 776 -23.94 5.61 88.22
N PHE A 777 -24.05 4.75 87.19
CA PHE A 777 -22.94 4.23 86.40
C PHE A 777 -22.96 4.83 84.97
N ASN A 778 -22.59 6.11 84.87
CA ASN A 778 -22.60 6.97 83.66
C ASN A 778 -21.82 6.47 82.43
N GLU A 779 -21.28 5.25 82.43
CA GLU A 779 -20.40 4.74 81.38
C GLU A 779 -21.10 3.84 80.34
N ALA A 780 -22.27 3.27 80.66
CA ALA A 780 -22.95 2.32 79.76
C ALA A 780 -23.62 2.99 78.54
N LYS A 781 -24.21 4.19 78.70
CA LYS A 781 -24.87 4.91 77.59
C LYS A 781 -23.88 5.32 76.49
N PRO A 782 -22.72 5.96 76.78
CA PRO A 782 -21.73 6.30 75.74
C PRO A 782 -21.15 5.08 75.00
N ILE A 783 -20.98 3.95 75.71
CA ILE A 783 -20.56 2.68 75.09
C ILE A 783 -21.62 2.18 74.10
N GLY A 784 -22.90 2.21 74.49
CA GLY A 784 -24.00 1.86 73.59
C GLY A 784 -24.03 2.72 72.32
N PHE A 785 -23.95 4.04 72.46
CA PHE A 785 -23.90 4.95 71.30
C PHE A 785 -22.71 4.67 70.38
N THR A 786 -21.52 4.45 70.95
CA THR A 786 -20.32 4.10 70.19
C THR A 786 -20.53 2.82 69.38
N MET A 787 -21.09 1.78 69.99
CA MET A 787 -21.34 0.51 69.30
C MET A 787 -22.39 0.63 68.19
N TYR A 788 -23.49 1.37 68.41
CA TYR A 788 -24.52 1.55 67.39
C TYR A 788 -24.00 2.33 66.18
N THR A 789 -23.29 3.43 66.40
CA THR A 789 -22.76 4.25 65.31
C THR A 789 -21.68 3.50 64.53
N THR A 790 -20.80 2.76 65.20
CA THR A 790 -19.78 1.95 64.50
C THR A 790 -20.40 0.82 63.67
N CYS A 791 -21.47 0.17 64.14
CA CYS A 791 -22.21 -0.81 63.33
C CYS A 791 -22.79 -0.21 62.05
N ILE A 792 -23.36 0.99 62.10
CA ILE A 792 -23.92 1.66 60.91
C ILE A 792 -22.82 1.95 59.88
N ILE A 793 -21.65 2.41 60.31
CA ILE A 793 -20.50 2.68 59.44
C ILE A 793 -20.07 1.41 58.69
N TRP A 794 -19.97 0.28 59.40
CA TRP A 794 -19.56 -0.99 58.79
C TRP A 794 -20.64 -1.63 57.92
N LEU A 795 -21.92 -1.44 58.23
CA LEU A 795 -23.03 -1.85 57.35
C LEU A 795 -23.05 -1.05 56.04
N ALA A 796 -22.67 0.24 56.07
CA ALA A 796 -22.55 1.06 54.86
C ALA A 796 -21.30 0.71 54.03
N PHE A 797 -20.20 0.31 54.67
CA PHE A 797 -18.96 -0.07 53.99
C PHE A 797 -19.13 -1.26 53.03
N ILE A 798 -19.83 -2.33 53.46
CA ILE A 798 -19.91 -3.59 52.70
C ILE A 798 -20.51 -3.39 51.29
N PRO A 799 -21.67 -2.73 51.11
CA PRO A 799 -22.22 -2.47 49.78
C PRO A 799 -21.33 -1.58 48.89
N ILE A 800 -20.66 -0.58 49.47
CA ILE A 800 -19.77 0.34 48.72
C ILE A 800 -18.54 -0.40 48.20
N PHE A 801 -17.96 -1.29 49.01
CA PHE A 801 -16.77 -2.06 48.67
C PHE A 801 -17.00 -3.00 47.48
N PHE A 802 -18.15 -3.69 47.44
CA PHE A 802 -18.50 -4.60 46.35
C PHE A 802 -19.07 -3.90 45.11
N GLY A 803 -19.86 -2.83 45.29
CA GLY A 803 -20.45 -2.08 44.18
C GLY A 803 -19.42 -1.40 43.27
N THR A 804 -18.21 -1.16 43.77
CA THR A 804 -17.12 -0.49 43.06
C THR A 804 -16.16 -1.47 42.36
N ALA A 805 -16.39 -2.78 42.48
CA ALA A 805 -15.52 -3.83 41.95
C ALA A 805 -15.42 -3.87 40.42
N GLN A 806 -16.36 -3.25 39.69
CA GLN A 806 -16.36 -3.17 38.21
C GLN A 806 -15.82 -1.84 37.66
N SER A 807 -15.42 -0.90 38.51
CA SER A 807 -14.98 0.42 38.07
C SER A 807 -13.51 0.44 37.63
N ALA A 808 -13.16 1.25 36.62
CA ALA A 808 -11.77 1.44 36.18
C ALA A 808 -10.88 2.07 37.27
N GLU A 809 -11.49 2.65 38.30
CA GLU A 809 -10.82 3.24 39.47
C GLU A 809 -10.94 2.36 40.72
N LYS A 810 -11.24 1.06 40.56
CA LYS A 810 -11.44 0.07 41.65
C LYS A 810 -10.40 0.22 42.76
N MET A 811 -9.11 0.26 42.41
CA MET A 811 -8.00 0.37 43.37
C MET A 811 -8.11 1.63 44.25
N TYR A 812 -8.40 2.79 43.63
CA TYR A 812 -8.48 4.08 44.32
C TYR A 812 -9.67 4.11 45.27
N ILE A 813 -10.84 3.67 44.79
CA ILE A 813 -12.09 3.77 45.55
C ILE A 813 -12.07 2.79 46.73
N GLN A 814 -11.75 1.51 46.51
CA GLN A 814 -11.77 0.50 47.58
C GLN A 814 -10.80 0.82 48.72
N THR A 815 -9.57 1.25 48.40
CA THR A 815 -8.55 1.62 49.40
C THR A 815 -8.98 2.84 50.21
N THR A 816 -9.54 3.85 49.55
CA THR A 816 -10.02 5.09 50.19
C THR A 816 -11.22 4.81 51.10
N THR A 817 -12.24 4.09 50.62
CA THR A 817 -13.42 3.77 51.42
C THR A 817 -13.06 2.98 52.68
N LEU A 818 -12.19 1.97 52.56
CA LEU A 818 -11.75 1.16 53.70
C LEU A 818 -11.04 1.99 54.77
N THR A 819 -10.09 2.84 54.37
CA THR A 819 -9.31 3.67 55.30
C THR A 819 -10.16 4.76 55.98
N VAL A 820 -11.11 5.35 55.25
CA VAL A 820 -12.09 6.31 55.80
C VAL A 820 -13.02 5.62 56.80
N SER A 821 -13.57 4.44 56.46
CA SER A 821 -14.45 3.69 57.37
C SER A 821 -13.75 3.31 58.67
N MET A 822 -12.49 2.86 58.60
CA MET A 822 -11.69 2.58 59.80
C MET A 822 -11.42 3.83 60.64
N SER A 823 -10.99 4.91 60.00
CA SER A 823 -10.70 6.17 60.68
C SER A 823 -11.94 6.76 61.35
N LEU A 824 -13.10 6.69 60.69
CA LEU A 824 -14.37 7.15 61.25
C LEU A 824 -14.77 6.30 62.46
N SER A 825 -14.62 4.98 62.39
CA SER A 825 -14.91 4.07 63.51
C SER A 825 -14.05 4.36 64.75
N ALA A 826 -12.76 4.66 64.53
CA ALA A 826 -11.84 5.10 65.57
C ALA A 826 -12.25 6.48 66.15
N SER A 827 -12.63 7.44 65.29
CA SER A 827 -13.08 8.78 65.69
C SER A 827 -14.34 8.74 66.55
N VAL A 828 -15.31 7.88 66.23
CA VAL A 828 -16.51 7.69 67.05
C VAL A 828 -16.13 7.17 68.43
N SER A 829 -15.23 6.19 68.50
CA SER A 829 -14.78 5.61 69.77
C SER A 829 -14.04 6.63 70.63
N LEU A 830 -13.18 7.46 70.04
CA LEU A 830 -12.47 8.53 70.73
C LEU A 830 -13.43 9.63 71.22
N GLY A 831 -14.31 10.11 70.32
CA GLY A 831 -15.23 11.20 70.55
C GLY A 831 -16.29 10.88 71.60
N MET A 832 -16.94 9.73 71.54
CA MET A 832 -18.05 9.41 72.44
C MET A 832 -17.59 8.89 73.80
N LEU A 833 -16.46 8.19 73.89
CA LEU A 833 -16.02 7.54 75.13
C LEU A 833 -15.04 8.38 75.96
N TYR A 834 -14.15 9.13 75.29
CA TYR A 834 -13.01 9.77 75.93
C TYR A 834 -13.14 11.29 75.99
N MET A 835 -13.68 11.96 74.96
CA MET A 835 -13.83 13.42 74.99
C MET A 835 -14.63 13.93 76.20
N PRO A 836 -15.79 13.33 76.59
CA PRO A 836 -16.50 13.77 77.78
C PRO A 836 -15.66 13.63 79.07
N LYS A 837 -14.80 12.61 79.15
CA LYS A 837 -13.94 12.37 80.31
C LYS A 837 -12.78 13.36 80.37
N VAL A 838 -12.14 13.61 79.23
CA VAL A 838 -11.05 14.59 79.11
C VAL A 838 -11.57 16.00 79.41
N TYR A 839 -12.76 16.34 78.90
CA TYR A 839 -13.42 17.61 79.17
C TYR A 839 -13.62 17.83 80.68
N ILE A 840 -14.14 16.83 81.40
CA ILE A 840 -14.31 16.92 82.87
C ILE A 840 -12.97 17.01 83.59
N ILE A 841 -11.95 16.24 83.17
CA ILE A 841 -10.63 16.24 83.83
C ILE A 841 -9.92 17.60 83.71
N ILE A 842 -10.06 18.30 82.57
CA ILE A 842 -9.36 19.56 82.30
C ILE A 842 -10.17 20.78 82.75
N PHE A 843 -11.46 20.85 82.38
CA PHE A 843 -12.27 22.06 82.56
C PHE A 843 -13.13 22.05 83.83
N HIS A 844 -13.42 20.89 84.40
CA HIS A 844 -14.27 20.74 85.59
C HIS A 844 -13.63 19.86 86.68
N PRO A 845 -12.43 20.21 87.19
CA PRO A 845 -11.73 19.42 88.21
C PRO A 845 -12.53 19.26 89.51
N GLU A 846 -13.48 20.14 89.81
CA GLU A 846 -14.40 20.07 90.94
C GLU A 846 -15.32 18.84 90.91
N GLN A 847 -15.58 18.27 89.72
CA GLN A 847 -16.36 17.05 89.56
C GLN A 847 -15.50 15.77 89.71
N ASN A 848 -14.19 15.92 89.88
CA ASN A 848 -13.20 14.85 89.95
C ASN A 848 -12.88 14.38 91.39
N VAL A 849 -13.88 14.42 92.27
CA VAL A 849 -13.77 13.99 93.69
C VAL A 849 -14.53 12.69 93.96
N GLN A 850 -14.00 11.87 94.86
CA GLN A 850 -14.59 10.58 95.22
C GLN A 850 -15.87 10.80 96.05
N LYS A 851 -17.06 10.74 95.43
CA LYS A 851 -18.32 10.80 96.16
C LYS A 851 -18.38 9.65 97.18
N ARG A 852 -18.39 9.97 98.47
CA ARG A 852 -18.52 9.00 99.58
C ARG A 852 -19.72 8.08 99.33
N LYS A 853 -19.47 6.77 99.27
CA LYS A 853 -20.51 5.73 99.21
C LYS A 853 -21.46 5.90 100.40
N ARG A 854 -22.71 6.33 100.19
CA ARG A 854 -23.79 5.99 101.11
C ARG A 854 -23.97 4.48 101.03
N SER A 855 -23.59 3.80 102.10
CA SER A 855 -23.67 2.35 102.24
C SER A 855 -25.07 1.85 101.88
N PHE A 856 -25.14 0.86 100.99
CA PHE A 856 -26.36 0.17 100.57
C PHE A 856 -27.16 -0.41 101.77
N LYS A 857 -26.52 -0.56 102.95
CA LYS A 857 -27.18 -0.89 104.22
C LYS A 857 -28.19 0.16 104.70
N ALA A 858 -27.97 1.46 104.47
CA ALA A 858 -28.80 2.51 105.04
C ALA A 858 -30.14 2.73 104.28
N VAL A 859 -30.16 2.47 102.97
CA VAL A 859 -31.36 2.64 102.13
C VAL A 859 -32.34 1.49 102.33
N VAL A 860 -31.85 0.27 102.56
CA VAL A 860 -32.71 -0.91 102.84
C VAL A 860 -33.33 -0.82 104.24
N THR A 861 -32.62 -0.29 105.24
CA THR A 861 -33.19 -0.10 106.60
C THR A 861 -34.25 1.02 106.62
N ALA A 862 -34.10 2.09 105.84
CA ALA A 862 -35.11 3.14 105.71
C ALA A 862 -36.37 2.65 104.95
N ALA A 863 -36.20 1.84 103.90
CA ALA A 863 -37.32 1.28 103.13
C ALA A 863 -38.13 0.20 103.89
N THR A 864 -37.54 -0.46 104.89
CA THR A 864 -38.22 -1.51 105.68
C THR A 864 -38.99 -0.95 106.89
N MET A 865 -38.70 0.29 107.33
CA MET A 865 -39.43 0.92 108.45
C MET A 865 -40.65 1.73 108.02
N GLN A 866 -40.77 2.11 106.75
CA GLN A 866 -41.92 2.88 106.24
C GLN A 866 -43.08 1.99 105.73
N SER A 867 -42.93 0.66 105.72
CA SER A 867 -43.97 -0.29 105.31
C SER A 867 -44.66 -1.02 106.47
N LYS A 868 -44.48 -0.59 107.73
CA LYS A 868 -45.14 -1.19 108.93
C LYS A 868 -46.03 -0.24 109.76
N LEU A 869 -46.15 1.02 109.38
CA LEU A 869 -47.28 1.90 109.74
C LEU A 869 -47.72 2.47 108.38
N THR A 870 -48.84 2.10 107.76
CA THR A 870 -50.19 2.42 108.20
C THR A 870 -51.16 1.52 107.42
N GLN A 871 -51.56 0.39 108.00
CA GLN A 871 -52.70 -0.41 107.54
C GLN A 871 -53.81 -0.25 108.58
N LYS A 872 -54.58 0.84 108.51
CA LYS A 872 -55.91 0.98 109.13
C LYS A 872 -56.57 2.30 108.73
N GLY A 873 -57.79 2.24 108.17
CA GLY A 873 -58.71 3.37 108.10
C GLY A 873 -59.39 3.59 106.74
N ASN A 874 -60.56 2.95 106.55
CA ASN A 874 -61.60 3.35 105.59
C ASN A 874 -62.09 4.77 105.89
N ASP A 875 -62.31 5.60 104.86
CA ASP A 875 -63.60 6.25 104.52
C ASP A 875 -63.45 7.31 103.41
N ARG A 876 -64.44 7.38 102.51
CA ARG A 876 -64.67 8.39 101.45
C ARG A 876 -65.14 9.75 102.05
N PRO A 877 -65.44 10.82 101.27
CA PRO A 877 -64.84 11.42 100.06
C PRO A 877 -64.64 12.98 100.15
N ASN A 878 -64.15 13.58 99.05
CA ASN A 878 -64.21 15.02 98.64
C ASN A 878 -63.42 16.10 99.40
N GLY A 879 -62.66 16.90 98.63
CA GLY A 879 -62.11 18.20 99.03
C GLY A 879 -61.02 18.70 98.07
N GLU A 880 -61.33 19.77 97.32
CA GLU A 880 -60.42 20.57 96.49
C GLU A 880 -59.26 21.19 97.29
N VAL A 881 -58.17 21.61 96.59
CA VAL A 881 -57.66 23.00 96.53
C VAL A 881 -56.16 23.09 96.12
N LYS A 882 -55.95 23.87 95.04
CA LYS A 882 -54.84 24.77 94.61
C LYS A 882 -53.43 24.28 94.24
N THR A 883 -53.18 24.32 92.92
CA THR A 883 -52.22 25.17 92.17
C THR A 883 -51.08 25.88 92.91
N GLU A 884 -49.89 25.82 92.33
CA GLU A 884 -49.19 27.02 91.84
C GLU A 884 -48.25 26.70 90.67
N LEU A 885 -48.44 27.46 89.58
CA LEU A 885 -47.67 27.53 88.34
C LEU A 885 -47.13 28.97 88.29
N CYS A 886 -45.89 29.18 87.86
CA CYS A 886 -45.46 30.51 87.40
C CYS A 886 -44.65 30.39 86.10
N GLU A 887 -45.20 31.13 85.15
CA GLU A 887 -44.77 31.58 83.82
C GLU A 887 -43.58 32.55 83.90
N SER A 888 -42.89 32.77 82.78
CA SER A 888 -42.75 34.13 82.21
C SER A 888 -41.97 34.19 80.87
N LEU A 889 -42.65 34.77 79.86
CA LEU A 889 -42.29 35.81 78.85
C LEU A 889 -41.06 35.59 77.93
N GLU A 890 -41.18 35.58 76.59
CA GLU A 890 -41.63 36.60 75.59
C GLU A 890 -40.66 37.78 75.36
N THR A 891 -40.20 37.95 74.10
CA THR A 891 -40.51 39.16 73.27
C THR A 891 -40.06 39.02 71.81
N ASN A 892 -40.99 39.35 70.91
CA ASN A 892 -40.90 39.52 69.45
C ASN A 892 -40.12 40.80 69.07
N THR A 893 -39.55 40.95 67.87
CA THR A 893 -40.12 41.61 66.64
C THR A 893 -38.93 41.95 65.71
N SER A 894 -38.99 42.14 64.38
CA SER A 894 -40.05 42.23 63.38
C SER A 894 -39.50 41.99 61.95
N SER A 895 -40.32 41.32 61.14
CA SER A 895 -40.68 41.53 59.73
C SER A 895 -39.77 42.39 58.82
N THR A 896 -39.46 41.97 57.60
CA THR A 896 -40.32 41.96 56.39
C THR A 896 -39.41 41.49 55.24
N LYS A 897 -39.77 40.88 54.10
CA LYS A 897 -40.98 40.53 53.32
C LYS A 897 -40.38 39.87 52.03
N THR A 898 -40.95 38.96 51.25
CA THR A 898 -42.17 38.15 51.27
C THR A 898 -42.20 37.27 50.01
N THR A 899 -42.90 36.13 50.12
CA THR A 899 -43.85 35.50 49.15
C THR A 899 -43.39 35.05 47.77
N TYR A 900 -43.38 33.72 47.52
CA TYR A 900 -44.45 32.86 46.91
C TYR A 900 -44.32 32.80 45.38
N VAL A 901 -44.52 31.68 44.67
CA VAL A 901 -45.70 30.80 44.63
C VAL A 901 -45.29 29.42 44.09
N SER A 902 -45.93 28.36 44.59
CA SER A 902 -45.88 26.98 44.08
C SER A 902 -46.75 26.79 42.84
N TYR A 903 -46.46 25.79 42.00
CA TYR A 903 -47.52 24.86 41.56
C TYR A 903 -46.93 23.48 41.25
N SER A 904 -47.58 22.49 41.85
CA SER A 904 -47.61 21.07 41.52
C SER A 904 -48.33 20.81 40.20
N ASN A 905 -47.93 19.80 39.42
CA ASN A 905 -48.69 18.56 39.22
C ASN A 905 -48.29 17.75 37.97
N GLN A 906 -48.13 16.43 38.24
CA GLN A 906 -48.68 15.26 37.55
C GLN A 906 -48.26 14.82 36.12
N ALA A 907 -48.18 13.48 36.07
CA ALA A 907 -48.31 12.54 34.94
C ALA A 907 -47.10 12.53 33.99
N ASN A 908 -46.29 11.47 33.93
CA ASN A 908 -46.57 10.03 33.82
C ASN A 908 -45.43 9.20 34.41
#